data_AF-A0A7V8RJQ8-F1
#
_entry.id   AF-A0A7V8RJQ8-F1
#
_cell.length_a   1.000
_cell.length_b   1.000
_cell.length_c   1.000
_cell.angle_alpha   90.00
_cell.angle_beta   90.00
_cell.angle_gamma   90.00
#
_symmetry.space_group_name_H-M   'P 1'
#
loop_
_entity.id
_entity.type
_entity.pdbx_description
1 polymer ?
#
loop_
_entity_poly.entity_id
_entity_poly.type
_entity_poly.pdbx_seq_one_letter_code
_entity_poly.pdbx_strand_id
1 'polypeptide(L)'
;MLTIDDTPITAGEFNALTMNFINAASGTLPGVQRDKGLLVTTSDIRNIKNYVVRGLALPTHTAQIEQIYKYDQLKINGLRSEDMQVLYQTIKSHAETWPAIETGMKVVGSGLHVFADELTNVSEAIIGYLESLPSYISGIGKIGDLTPEEIENLPEIRLSSEELRRTPVLLELVRELKGLIQHHSTKTSATKTQITQFKNGIGHSIKPALDLKLTLINSQNASEEIKQHNERLDILSQRIRERQAEIENYSKNKWWGLFAGAVGFTITATIYGQKASEARQELDLLVSERRMIEKSIETNHQLLAHLNAFESDIHDLRIRVENAVGSSSNLESLWELIQAYVDASSRRLDGVTNAMYLVAFSARLSSMMSNWKNIQEQARDLLNAFSNAAEEPLFSPTARSALTQVYFSETALPSPTPEKYTMTGIDSVELATDYVLPDVKKIHACRDELNYKISILNNLPIPVLVEEFSALRKETSNAYDQAKRAITLIPVSLQTDEIVSLIDTIERLRENPTAEQQQAIESLSQEIKQLINSALSETGEYAIAFDDSLANLRVVTLSDNQYRIQALEETIRQGELPAAAEKAAIERLLTDEAVLNESIKLIESTNSFSLIKELLLTASNLAVMNPSPTQLKLIQSGMDVAGRLLGLVSDAIKYGNLIEARRQVQVELDRRRQTSAHMQNELQMLRDRHQLLLEAQSVRATRDTYLDEMSRLAGAISQFLNTNNHGASATLETVAQTFLSQAGILTGHLNTLRREWRN
;
A
#
# COMPACT_ATOMS: atom_id res chain seq x y z
N MET A 1 3.68 17.24 -13.10
CA MET A 1 2.39 17.95 -12.95
C MET A 1 1.71 17.91 -14.31
N LEU A 2 0.96 16.85 -14.58
CA LEU A 2 0.16 16.70 -15.80
C LEU A 2 -1.26 17.13 -15.43
N THR A 3 -1.77 18.11 -16.15
CA THR A 3 -3.15 18.60 -16.08
C THR A 3 -4.11 17.46 -16.45
N ILE A 4 -5.01 17.11 -15.53
CA ILE A 4 -6.13 16.22 -15.78
C ILE A 4 -7.07 16.96 -16.74
N ASP A 5 -7.35 16.36 -17.89
CA ASP A 5 -8.30 16.87 -18.88
C ASP A 5 -9.72 16.66 -18.33
N ASP A 6 -10.43 17.76 -18.06
CA ASP A 6 -11.76 17.80 -17.40
C ASP A 6 -12.92 17.46 -18.37
N THR A 7 -12.65 16.73 -19.46
CA THR A 7 -13.70 16.32 -20.41
C THR A 7 -14.66 15.32 -19.75
N PRO A 8 -15.98 15.62 -19.68
CA PRO A 8 -16.94 14.74 -19.02
C PRO A 8 -17.17 13.45 -19.83
N ILE A 9 -16.94 12.30 -19.20
CA ILE A 9 -17.32 10.97 -19.74
C ILE A 9 -18.82 10.95 -20.03
N THR A 10 -19.23 10.50 -21.21
CA THR A 10 -20.66 10.43 -21.55
C THR A 10 -21.38 9.32 -20.76
N ALA A 11 -22.70 9.42 -20.64
CA ALA A 11 -23.52 8.39 -19.99
C ALA A 11 -23.31 7.01 -20.64
N GLY A 12 -23.31 6.96 -21.98
CA GLY A 12 -23.13 5.72 -22.75
C GLY A 12 -21.76 5.08 -22.53
N GLU A 13 -20.69 5.86 -22.53
CA GLU A 13 -19.34 5.35 -22.26
C GLU A 13 -19.19 4.86 -20.83
N PHE A 14 -19.70 5.61 -19.85
CA PHE A 14 -19.70 5.22 -18.44
C PHE A 14 -20.40 3.86 -18.22
N ASN A 15 -21.54 3.65 -18.88
CA ASN A 15 -22.29 2.41 -18.81
C ASN A 15 -21.55 1.24 -19.43
N ALA A 16 -21.04 1.41 -20.65
CA ALA A 16 -20.29 0.39 -21.34
C ALA A 16 -19.05 -0.02 -20.53
N LEU A 17 -18.35 0.94 -19.93
CA LEU A 17 -17.19 0.71 -19.07
C LEU A 17 -17.57 -0.08 -17.81
N THR A 18 -18.60 0.35 -17.09
CA THR A 18 -19.05 -0.29 -15.83
C THR A 18 -19.52 -1.73 -16.09
N MET A 19 -20.34 -1.94 -17.13
CA MET A 19 -20.86 -3.26 -17.48
C MET A 19 -19.77 -4.21 -18.00
N ASN A 20 -18.91 -3.75 -18.92
CA ASN A 20 -17.84 -4.59 -19.45
C ASN A 20 -16.85 -4.98 -18.35
N PHE A 21 -16.57 -4.07 -17.42
CA PHE A 21 -15.70 -4.34 -16.28
C PHE A 21 -16.29 -5.40 -15.34
N ILE A 22 -17.53 -5.22 -14.90
CA ILE A 22 -18.19 -6.17 -14.00
C ILE A 22 -18.26 -7.54 -14.65
N ASN A 23 -18.63 -7.59 -15.92
CA ASN A 23 -18.70 -8.84 -16.66
C ASN A 23 -17.31 -9.49 -16.83
N ALA A 24 -16.25 -8.71 -17.00
CA ALA A 24 -14.89 -9.26 -17.04
C ALA A 24 -14.45 -9.79 -15.66
N ALA A 25 -14.73 -9.06 -14.59
CA ALA A 25 -14.39 -9.43 -13.22
C ALA A 25 -15.16 -10.67 -12.73
N SER A 26 -16.42 -10.81 -13.13
CA SER A 26 -17.26 -11.97 -12.82
C SER A 26 -17.10 -13.14 -13.79
N GLY A 27 -16.32 -12.99 -14.86
CA GLY A 27 -16.10 -14.04 -15.88
C GLY A 27 -17.28 -14.25 -16.84
N THR A 28 -18.17 -13.27 -16.99
CA THR A 28 -19.34 -13.33 -17.89
C THR A 28 -19.18 -12.54 -19.19
N LEU A 29 -18.09 -11.76 -19.36
CA LEU A 29 -17.82 -11.02 -20.60
C LEU A 29 -17.39 -11.98 -21.73
N PRO A 30 -18.01 -11.91 -22.93
CA PRO A 30 -17.58 -12.72 -24.07
C PRO A 30 -16.09 -12.55 -24.39
N GLY A 31 -15.36 -13.66 -24.50
CA GLY A 31 -13.90 -13.66 -24.73
C GLY A 31 -13.03 -13.66 -23.47
N VAL A 32 -13.63 -13.47 -22.28
CA VAL A 32 -12.94 -13.68 -20.98
C VAL A 32 -13.04 -15.15 -20.60
N GLN A 33 -11.89 -15.79 -20.33
CA GLN A 33 -11.79 -17.21 -19.98
C GLN A 33 -11.48 -17.40 -18.48
N ARG A 34 -12.14 -16.64 -17.60
CA ARG A 34 -12.06 -16.80 -16.14
C ARG A 34 -13.32 -17.51 -15.65
N ASP A 35 -13.18 -18.36 -14.63
CA ASP A 35 -14.29 -19.01 -13.95
C ASP A 35 -15.27 -18.00 -13.33
N LYS A 36 -16.56 -18.34 -13.34
CA LYS A 36 -17.63 -17.45 -12.88
C LYS A 36 -17.53 -17.16 -11.38
N GLY A 37 -17.46 -15.88 -11.01
CA GLY A 37 -17.46 -15.43 -9.62
C GLY A 37 -16.90 -14.02 -9.44
N LEU A 38 -17.66 -13.14 -8.77
CA LEU A 38 -17.35 -11.71 -8.63
C LEU A 38 -16.05 -11.43 -7.86
N LEU A 39 -15.92 -11.97 -6.66
CA LEU A 39 -14.71 -11.88 -5.84
C LEU A 39 -13.89 -13.17 -5.85
N VAL A 40 -14.59 -14.28 -5.63
CA VAL A 40 -14.05 -15.63 -5.52
C VAL A 40 -15.04 -16.61 -6.16
N THR A 41 -14.53 -17.72 -6.69
CA THR A 41 -15.35 -18.83 -7.17
C THR A 41 -15.65 -19.81 -6.03
N THR A 42 -16.60 -20.72 -6.22
CA THR A 42 -16.85 -21.83 -5.28
C THR A 42 -15.60 -22.69 -5.09
N SER A 43 -14.81 -22.88 -6.15
CA SER A 43 -13.53 -23.62 -6.11
C SER A 43 -12.50 -22.90 -5.26
N ASP A 44 -12.42 -21.57 -5.35
CA ASP A 44 -11.47 -20.78 -4.55
C ASP A 44 -11.75 -20.88 -3.07
N ILE A 45 -13.02 -20.71 -2.67
CA ILE A 45 -13.43 -20.80 -1.27
C ILE A 45 -13.11 -22.17 -0.70
N ARG A 46 -13.40 -23.24 -1.46
CA ARG A 46 -13.14 -24.62 -1.03
C ARG A 46 -11.66 -24.84 -0.73
N ASN A 47 -10.79 -24.44 -1.64
CA ASN A 47 -9.35 -24.70 -1.49
C ASN A 47 -8.70 -23.80 -0.42
N ILE A 48 -9.17 -22.56 -0.25
CA ILE A 48 -8.75 -21.75 0.90
C ILE A 48 -9.18 -22.41 2.21
N LYS A 49 -10.42 -22.92 2.31
CA LYS A 49 -10.90 -23.66 3.49
C LYS A 49 -10.08 -24.94 3.75
N ASN A 50 -9.66 -25.66 2.71
CA ASN A 50 -8.80 -26.83 2.85
C ASN A 50 -7.46 -26.48 3.52
N TYR A 51 -6.80 -25.40 3.08
CA TYR A 51 -5.60 -24.89 3.74
C TYR A 51 -5.87 -24.50 5.19
N VAL A 52 -6.95 -23.75 5.46
CA VAL A 52 -7.28 -23.26 6.81
C VAL A 52 -7.49 -24.43 7.77
N VAL A 53 -8.27 -25.44 7.37
CA VAL A 53 -8.49 -26.65 8.18
C VAL A 53 -7.17 -27.36 8.49
N ARG A 54 -6.28 -27.49 7.50
CA ARG A 54 -4.96 -28.11 7.69
C ARG A 54 -4.05 -27.29 8.60
N GLY A 55 -3.98 -25.98 8.38
CA GLY A 55 -3.17 -25.07 9.20
C GLY A 55 -3.60 -25.04 10.66
N LEU A 56 -4.92 -25.04 10.92
CA LEU A 56 -5.47 -25.11 12.28
C LEU A 56 -5.18 -26.45 12.98
N ALA A 57 -5.01 -27.53 12.21
CA ALA A 57 -4.73 -28.86 12.72
C ALA A 57 -3.24 -29.13 13.02
N LEU A 58 -2.33 -28.19 12.70
CA LEU A 58 -0.90 -28.39 12.93
C LEU A 58 -0.54 -28.46 14.42
N PRO A 59 0.35 -29.39 14.83
CA PRO A 59 0.84 -29.47 16.20
C PRO A 59 1.76 -28.29 16.50
N THR A 60 1.63 -27.70 17.69
CA THR A 60 2.39 -26.50 18.11
C THR A 60 3.26 -26.76 19.34
N HIS A 61 3.36 -28.01 19.79
CA HIS A 61 4.27 -28.42 20.86
C HIS A 61 5.38 -29.29 20.29
N THR A 62 6.64 -28.95 20.59
CA THR A 62 7.84 -29.66 20.11
C THR A 62 7.80 -31.17 20.37
N ALA A 63 7.35 -31.59 21.56
CA ALA A 63 7.22 -33.01 21.90
C ALA A 63 6.20 -33.76 21.00
N GLN A 64 5.08 -33.09 20.68
CA GLN A 64 4.06 -33.64 19.78
C GLN A 64 4.55 -33.67 18.33
N ILE A 65 5.27 -32.62 17.90
CA ILE A 65 5.91 -32.53 16.59
C ILE A 65 6.92 -33.67 16.42
N GLU A 66 7.78 -33.89 17.42
CA GLU A 66 8.78 -34.96 17.38
C GLU A 66 8.13 -36.34 17.38
N GLN A 67 7.07 -36.54 18.17
CA GLN A 67 6.34 -37.81 18.21
C GLN A 67 5.71 -38.16 16.86
N ILE A 68 5.17 -37.16 16.14
CA ILE A 68 4.48 -37.36 14.86
C ILE A 68 5.48 -37.49 13.70
N TYR A 69 6.50 -36.63 13.65
CA TYR A 69 7.34 -36.46 12.46
C TYR A 69 8.79 -36.89 12.62
N LYS A 70 9.26 -37.12 13.86
CA LYS A 70 10.61 -37.62 14.19
C LYS A 70 11.74 -36.78 13.59
N TYR A 71 11.57 -35.46 13.56
CA TYR A 71 12.47 -34.51 12.94
C TYR A 71 13.86 -34.48 13.59
N ASP A 72 13.95 -34.62 14.91
CA ASP A 72 15.20 -34.56 15.65
C ASP A 72 16.11 -35.77 15.35
N GLN A 73 15.52 -36.89 14.92
CA GLN A 73 16.25 -38.09 14.52
C GLN A 73 17.05 -37.91 13.23
N LEU A 74 16.69 -36.92 12.40
CA LEU A 74 17.40 -36.57 11.18
C LEU A 74 18.73 -35.88 11.47
N LYS A 75 18.88 -35.30 12.67
CA LYS A 75 20.07 -34.53 13.10
C LYS A 75 20.46 -33.40 12.14
N ILE A 76 19.46 -32.80 11.48
CA ILE A 76 19.65 -31.65 10.59
C ILE A 76 19.29 -30.38 11.35
N ASN A 77 20.26 -29.48 11.52
CA ASN A 77 20.01 -28.18 12.12
C ASN A 77 19.11 -27.35 11.19
N GLY A 78 18.11 -26.66 11.75
CA GLY A 78 17.10 -25.95 10.98
C GLY A 78 15.86 -26.80 10.65
N LEU A 79 15.88 -28.10 10.96
CA LEU A 79 14.75 -29.01 10.82
C LEU A 79 14.34 -29.67 12.13
N ARG A 80 14.91 -29.27 13.28
CA ARG A 80 14.55 -29.84 14.58
C ARG A 80 13.08 -29.55 14.89
N SER A 81 12.51 -30.30 15.83
CA SER A 81 11.13 -30.12 16.25
C SER A 81 10.85 -28.71 16.80
N GLU A 82 11.86 -28.04 17.38
CA GLU A 82 11.82 -26.61 17.74
C GLU A 82 11.72 -25.68 16.51
N ASP A 83 12.50 -25.96 15.47
CA ASP A 83 12.55 -25.17 14.24
C ASP A 83 11.25 -25.32 13.43
N MET A 84 10.62 -26.49 13.50
CA MET A 84 9.33 -26.79 12.87
C MET A 84 8.15 -26.23 13.65
N GLN A 85 8.26 -26.12 14.98
CA GLN A 85 7.25 -25.47 15.82
C GLN A 85 7.01 -24.01 15.40
N VAL A 86 8.09 -23.28 15.12
CA VAL A 86 8.00 -21.88 14.66
C VAL A 86 7.22 -21.77 13.35
N LEU A 87 7.53 -22.64 12.38
CA LEU A 87 6.83 -22.68 11.10
C LEU A 87 5.35 -23.03 11.29
N TYR A 88 5.04 -24.10 12.04
CA TYR A 88 3.68 -24.56 12.29
C TYR A 88 2.83 -23.53 13.05
N GLN A 89 3.41 -22.85 14.03
CA GLN A 89 2.73 -21.76 14.74
C GLN A 89 2.42 -20.59 13.81
N THR A 90 3.35 -20.23 12.92
CA THR A 90 3.15 -19.16 11.92
C THR A 90 2.00 -19.49 10.97
N ILE A 91 1.94 -20.73 10.46
CA ILE A 91 0.85 -21.20 9.60
C ILE A 91 -0.49 -21.20 10.34
N LYS A 92 -0.50 -21.71 11.58
CA LYS A 92 -1.72 -21.79 12.39
C LYS A 92 -2.28 -20.39 12.67
N SER A 93 -1.45 -19.47 13.13
CA SER A 93 -1.86 -18.09 13.38
C SER A 93 -2.32 -17.37 12.12
N HIS A 94 -1.74 -17.69 10.95
CA HIS A 94 -2.23 -17.18 9.68
C HIS A 94 -3.61 -17.75 9.32
N ALA A 95 -3.82 -19.06 9.46
CA ALA A 95 -5.11 -19.70 9.22
C ALA A 95 -6.23 -19.15 10.14
N GLU A 96 -5.90 -18.79 11.38
CA GLU A 96 -6.82 -18.17 12.35
C GLU A 96 -7.36 -16.80 11.91
N THR A 97 -6.71 -16.13 10.94
CA THR A 97 -7.20 -14.84 10.42
C THR A 97 -8.31 -14.99 9.37
N TRP A 98 -8.45 -16.17 8.74
CA TRP A 98 -9.41 -16.40 7.66
C TRP A 98 -10.89 -16.15 8.01
N PRO A 99 -11.42 -16.55 9.19
CA PRO A 99 -12.84 -16.39 9.51
C PRO A 99 -13.35 -14.93 9.45
N ALA A 100 -12.50 -13.97 9.83
CA ALA A 100 -12.82 -12.55 9.72
C ALA A 100 -12.93 -12.11 8.25
N ILE A 101 -12.04 -12.62 7.40
CA ILE A 101 -12.00 -12.34 5.96
C ILE A 101 -13.22 -12.94 5.26
N GLU A 102 -13.57 -14.20 5.57
CA GLU A 102 -14.78 -14.85 5.06
C GLU A 102 -16.04 -14.05 5.43
N THR A 103 -16.13 -13.59 6.68
CA THR A 103 -17.22 -12.71 7.13
C THR A 103 -17.22 -11.39 6.35
N GLY A 104 -16.07 -10.74 6.19
CA GLY A 104 -15.93 -9.49 5.43
C GLY A 104 -16.38 -9.64 3.97
N MET A 105 -16.01 -10.73 3.29
CA MET A 105 -16.43 -11.01 1.91
C MET A 105 -17.94 -11.26 1.80
N LYS A 106 -18.56 -11.96 2.75
CA LYS A 106 -20.02 -12.12 2.81
C LYS A 106 -20.73 -10.79 3.04
N VAL A 107 -20.19 -9.94 3.93
CA VAL A 107 -20.71 -8.58 4.18
C VAL A 107 -20.62 -7.72 2.92
N VAL A 108 -19.54 -7.81 2.15
CA VAL A 108 -19.43 -7.11 0.85
C VAL A 108 -20.46 -7.63 -0.14
N GLY A 109 -20.62 -8.96 -0.28
CA GLY A 109 -21.64 -9.55 -1.16
C GLY A 109 -23.07 -9.12 -0.80
N SER A 110 -23.45 -9.20 0.48
CA SER A 110 -24.75 -8.71 0.96
C SER A 110 -24.88 -7.19 0.82
N GLY A 111 -23.81 -6.44 1.08
CA GLY A 111 -23.76 -4.99 0.95
C GLY A 111 -24.01 -4.53 -0.48
N LEU A 112 -23.39 -5.17 -1.47
CA LEU A 112 -23.63 -4.88 -2.90
C LEU A 112 -25.08 -5.14 -3.31
N HIS A 113 -25.69 -6.20 -2.76
CA HIS A 113 -27.09 -6.51 -3.02
C HIS A 113 -28.03 -5.43 -2.45
N VAL A 114 -27.82 -5.09 -1.17
CA VAL A 114 -28.60 -4.04 -0.47
C VAL A 114 -28.38 -2.67 -1.12
N PHE A 115 -27.14 -2.37 -1.51
CA PHE A 115 -26.81 -1.12 -2.19
C PHE A 115 -27.56 -0.95 -3.50
N ALA A 116 -27.72 -2.01 -4.30
CA ALA A 116 -28.45 -1.91 -5.57
C ALA A 116 -29.93 -1.53 -5.36
N ASP A 117 -30.57 -2.11 -4.33
CA ASP A 117 -31.95 -1.77 -3.96
C ASP A 117 -32.04 -0.33 -3.41
N GLU A 118 -31.16 0.04 -2.47
CA GLU A 118 -31.10 1.39 -1.89
C GLU A 118 -30.80 2.46 -2.95
N LEU A 119 -29.89 2.17 -3.88
CA LEU A 119 -29.55 3.04 -5.01
C LEU A 119 -30.74 3.26 -5.92
N THR A 120 -31.49 2.20 -6.22
CA THR A 120 -32.70 2.27 -7.04
C THR A 120 -33.72 3.17 -6.36
N ASN A 121 -34.00 2.96 -5.08
CA ASN A 121 -34.97 3.75 -4.33
C ASN A 121 -34.60 5.25 -4.28
N VAL A 122 -33.35 5.59 -3.95
CA VAL A 122 -32.88 6.98 -3.86
C VAL A 122 -32.89 7.64 -5.25
N SER A 123 -32.47 6.91 -6.28
CA SER A 123 -32.44 7.43 -7.65
C SER A 123 -33.84 7.62 -8.23
N GLU A 124 -34.79 6.72 -7.96
CA GLU A 124 -36.20 6.88 -8.31
C GLU A 124 -36.83 8.08 -7.59
N ALA A 125 -36.49 8.32 -6.31
CA ALA A 125 -36.93 9.51 -5.59
C ALA A 125 -36.38 10.81 -6.23
N ILE A 126 -35.12 10.81 -6.67
CA ILE A 126 -34.52 11.93 -7.41
C ILE A 126 -35.24 12.13 -8.76
N ILE A 127 -35.42 11.07 -9.54
CA ILE A 127 -36.05 11.13 -10.87
C ILE A 127 -37.51 11.59 -10.75
N GLY A 128 -38.28 11.02 -9.83
CA GLY A 128 -39.66 11.43 -9.58
C GLY A 128 -39.77 12.88 -9.08
N TYR A 129 -38.79 13.35 -8.30
CA TYR A 129 -38.69 14.76 -7.95
C TYR A 129 -38.46 15.63 -9.19
N LEU A 130 -37.54 15.25 -10.08
CA LEU A 130 -37.27 15.97 -11.33
C LEU A 130 -38.49 15.99 -12.26
N GLU A 131 -39.20 14.87 -12.38
CA GLU A 131 -40.45 14.75 -13.15
C GLU A 131 -41.57 15.65 -12.62
N SER A 132 -41.50 16.11 -11.37
CA SER A 132 -42.44 17.09 -10.81
C SER A 132 -42.19 18.54 -11.25
N LEU A 133 -41.07 18.81 -11.94
CA LEU A 133 -40.68 20.15 -12.40
C LEU A 133 -41.20 20.40 -13.84
N PRO A 134 -42.13 21.35 -14.06
CA PRO A 134 -42.64 21.66 -15.41
C PRO A 134 -41.55 21.94 -16.45
N SER A 135 -40.46 22.59 -16.03
CA SER A 135 -39.32 22.92 -16.90
C SER A 135 -38.53 21.66 -17.31
N TYR A 136 -38.45 20.66 -16.44
CA TYR A 136 -37.82 19.36 -16.74
C TYR A 136 -38.66 18.54 -17.73
N ILE A 137 -39.99 18.45 -17.53
CA ILE A 137 -40.91 17.78 -18.47
C ILE A 137 -40.80 18.42 -19.87
N SER A 138 -40.76 19.75 -19.91
CA SER A 138 -40.58 20.51 -21.16
C SER A 138 -39.22 20.26 -21.83
N GLY A 139 -38.19 19.95 -21.04
CA GLY A 139 -36.87 19.53 -21.50
C GLY A 139 -36.91 18.16 -22.15
N ILE A 140 -37.45 17.14 -21.47
CA ILE A 140 -37.58 15.77 -21.99
C ILE A 140 -38.27 15.75 -23.35
N GLY A 141 -39.41 16.46 -23.49
CA GLY A 141 -40.19 16.50 -24.74
C GLY A 141 -39.46 17.12 -25.94
N LYS A 142 -38.30 17.76 -25.72
CA LYS A 142 -37.46 18.35 -26.77
C LYS A 142 -36.19 17.54 -27.08
N ILE A 143 -35.81 16.58 -26.23
CA ILE A 143 -34.46 15.97 -26.25
C ILE A 143 -34.39 14.45 -26.04
N GLY A 144 -35.52 13.75 -26.03
CA GLY A 144 -35.58 12.31 -25.73
C GLY A 144 -34.62 11.42 -26.53
N ASP A 145 -34.20 11.86 -27.72
CA ASP A 145 -33.30 11.12 -28.62
C ASP A 145 -31.89 11.75 -28.76
N LEU A 146 -31.57 12.78 -27.98
CA LEU A 146 -30.33 13.55 -28.12
C LEU A 146 -29.28 13.13 -27.08
N THR A 147 -28.02 13.12 -27.50
CA THR A 147 -26.86 12.89 -26.64
C THR A 147 -26.64 14.04 -25.65
N PRO A 148 -25.97 13.82 -24.50
CA PRO A 148 -25.67 14.89 -23.55
C PRO A 148 -24.92 16.09 -24.15
N GLU A 149 -24.14 15.89 -25.20
CA GLU A 149 -23.39 16.93 -25.93
C GLU A 149 -24.29 17.72 -26.90
N GLU A 150 -25.25 17.06 -27.55
CA GLU A 150 -26.29 17.73 -28.32
C GLU A 150 -27.23 18.55 -27.41
N ILE A 151 -27.49 18.06 -26.19
CA ILE A 151 -28.28 18.72 -25.16
C ILE A 151 -27.61 20.02 -24.67
N GLU A 152 -26.28 20.04 -24.53
CA GLU A 152 -25.53 21.25 -24.12
C GLU A 152 -25.57 22.37 -25.19
N ASN A 153 -25.88 22.03 -26.46
CA ASN A 153 -25.97 22.97 -27.57
C ASN A 153 -27.40 23.49 -27.85
N LEU A 154 -28.39 23.08 -27.05
CA LEU A 154 -29.79 23.51 -27.20
C LEU A 154 -30.11 24.80 -26.45
N PRO A 155 -31.14 25.56 -26.88
CA PRO A 155 -31.60 26.74 -26.15
C PRO A 155 -32.00 26.39 -24.71
N GLU A 156 -31.45 27.15 -23.76
CA GLU A 156 -31.63 26.95 -22.31
C GLU A 156 -33.12 26.95 -21.93
N ILE A 157 -33.54 25.90 -21.20
CA ILE A 157 -34.83 25.89 -20.53
C ILE A 157 -34.57 26.25 -19.08
N ARG A 158 -34.92 27.49 -18.71
CA ARG A 158 -34.70 27.98 -17.35
C ARG A 158 -35.72 27.44 -16.37
N LEU A 159 -35.27 27.07 -15.19
CA LEU A 159 -36.12 26.81 -14.04
C LEU A 159 -36.84 28.10 -13.63
N SER A 160 -38.13 27.98 -13.32
CA SER A 160 -38.92 29.06 -12.75
C SER A 160 -38.46 29.41 -11.33
N SER A 161 -38.80 30.61 -10.85
CA SER A 161 -38.48 31.05 -9.49
C SER A 161 -39.10 30.16 -8.41
N GLU A 162 -40.22 29.48 -8.71
CA GLU A 162 -40.83 28.49 -7.81
C GLU A 162 -40.02 27.19 -7.77
N GLU A 163 -39.58 26.68 -8.93
CA GLU A 163 -38.73 25.49 -9.03
C GLU A 163 -37.36 25.71 -8.36
N LEU A 164 -36.76 26.90 -8.52
CA LEU A 164 -35.48 27.26 -7.88
C LEU A 164 -35.55 27.25 -6.34
N ARG A 165 -36.70 27.58 -5.75
CA ARG A 165 -36.89 27.51 -4.29
C ARG A 165 -36.92 26.07 -3.77
N ARG A 166 -37.14 25.09 -4.65
CA ARG A 166 -37.22 23.67 -4.31
C ARG A 166 -35.87 22.93 -4.47
N THR A 167 -34.90 23.53 -5.18
CA THR A 167 -33.54 22.98 -5.39
C THR A 167 -32.83 22.43 -4.13
N PRO A 168 -32.97 23.00 -2.92
CA PRO A 168 -32.38 22.41 -1.71
C PRO A 168 -32.83 20.96 -1.43
N VAL A 169 -34.06 20.59 -1.80
CA VAL A 169 -34.57 19.21 -1.65
C VAL A 169 -33.82 18.24 -2.58
N LEU A 170 -33.53 18.65 -3.81
CA LEU A 170 -32.72 17.88 -4.75
C LEU A 170 -31.29 17.68 -4.24
N LEU A 171 -30.68 18.71 -3.65
CA LEU A 171 -29.34 18.63 -3.06
C LEU A 171 -29.29 17.67 -1.85
N GLU A 172 -30.36 17.58 -1.06
CA GLU A 172 -30.45 16.63 0.05
C GLU A 172 -30.52 15.18 -0.45
N LEU A 173 -31.36 14.89 -1.46
CA LEU A 173 -31.44 13.55 -2.06
C LEU A 173 -30.09 13.10 -2.69
N VAL A 174 -29.37 14.03 -3.30
CA VAL A 174 -28.03 13.78 -3.86
C VAL A 174 -26.99 13.55 -2.75
N ARG A 175 -27.12 14.24 -1.61
CA ARG A 175 -26.27 14.02 -0.42
C ARG A 175 -26.54 12.66 0.20
N GLU A 176 -27.80 12.23 0.25
CA GLU A 176 -28.21 10.89 0.68
C GLU A 176 -27.57 9.81 -0.20
N LEU A 177 -27.66 9.96 -1.54
CA LEU A 177 -26.99 9.08 -2.50
C LEU A 177 -25.47 9.00 -2.28
N LYS A 178 -24.82 10.13 -2.00
CA LYS A 178 -23.39 10.18 -1.69
C LYS A 178 -23.05 9.42 -0.40
N GLY A 179 -23.84 9.61 0.65
CA GLY A 179 -23.67 8.89 1.92
C GLY A 179 -23.80 7.38 1.75
N LEU A 180 -24.77 6.95 0.93
CA LEU A 180 -24.99 5.55 0.57
C LEU A 180 -23.74 4.91 -0.09
N ILE A 181 -23.17 5.58 -1.10
CA ILE A 181 -21.95 5.10 -1.80
C ILE A 181 -20.76 4.98 -0.83
N GLN A 182 -20.54 5.99 0.02
CA GLN A 182 -19.44 6.00 0.98
C GLN A 182 -19.55 4.87 2.01
N HIS A 183 -20.77 4.59 2.49
CA HIS A 183 -21.03 3.55 3.46
C HIS A 183 -20.63 2.16 2.95
N HIS A 184 -21.06 1.80 1.74
CA HIS A 184 -20.79 0.49 1.14
C HIS A 184 -19.36 0.37 0.59
N SER A 185 -18.77 1.46 0.09
CA SER A 185 -17.35 1.51 -0.33
C SER A 185 -16.38 1.22 0.81
N THR A 186 -16.60 1.83 1.99
CA THR A 186 -15.74 1.66 3.17
C THR A 186 -15.63 0.18 3.60
N LYS A 187 -16.76 -0.55 3.57
CA LYS A 187 -16.78 -2.00 3.88
C LYS A 187 -15.99 -2.82 2.86
N THR A 188 -16.01 -2.43 1.59
CA THR A 188 -15.25 -3.08 0.52
C THR A 188 -13.74 -2.87 0.70
N SER A 189 -13.32 -1.64 1.03
CA SER A 189 -11.90 -1.30 1.27
C SER A 189 -11.32 -2.01 2.51
N ALA A 190 -12.10 -2.11 3.59
CA ALA A 190 -11.71 -2.86 4.79
C ALA A 190 -11.47 -4.34 4.47
N THR A 191 -12.39 -5.00 3.77
CA THR A 191 -12.26 -6.40 3.35
C THR A 191 -11.04 -6.60 2.43
N LYS A 192 -10.80 -5.71 1.47
CA LYS A 192 -9.62 -5.74 0.61
C LYS A 192 -8.32 -5.70 1.41
N THR A 193 -8.25 -4.81 2.41
CA THR A 193 -7.07 -4.67 3.28
C THR A 193 -6.77 -5.98 3.99
N GLN A 194 -7.80 -6.63 4.54
CA GLN A 194 -7.65 -7.92 5.21
C GLN A 194 -7.20 -9.04 4.24
N ILE A 195 -7.77 -9.13 3.04
CA ILE A 195 -7.34 -10.11 2.01
C ILE A 195 -5.89 -9.85 1.59
N THR A 196 -5.47 -8.58 1.49
CA THR A 196 -4.10 -8.21 1.12
C THR A 196 -3.10 -8.58 2.21
N GLN A 197 -3.44 -8.33 3.48
CA GLN A 197 -2.63 -8.75 4.62
C GLN A 197 -2.49 -10.28 4.67
N PHE A 198 -3.59 -11.00 4.45
CA PHE A 198 -3.60 -12.46 4.35
C PHE A 198 -2.67 -12.96 3.24
N LYS A 199 -2.73 -12.36 2.05
CA LYS A 199 -1.82 -12.64 0.93
C LYS A 199 -0.37 -12.44 1.33
N ASN A 200 -0.07 -11.29 1.92
CA ASN A 200 1.28 -10.90 2.28
C ASN A 200 1.88 -11.84 3.33
N GLY A 201 1.09 -12.34 4.28
CA GLY A 201 1.53 -13.37 5.23
C GLY A 201 2.03 -14.64 4.55
N ILE A 202 1.36 -15.08 3.48
CA ILE A 202 1.78 -16.25 2.70
C ILE A 202 3.12 -15.99 2.01
N GLY A 203 3.24 -14.87 1.29
CA GLY A 203 4.40 -14.56 0.46
C GLY A 203 5.66 -14.16 1.24
N HIS A 204 5.52 -13.41 2.34
CA HIS A 204 6.66 -12.83 3.06
C HIS A 204 7.09 -13.65 4.28
N SER A 205 6.22 -14.50 4.82
CA SER A 205 6.51 -15.25 6.05
C SER A 205 6.48 -16.75 5.84
N ILE A 206 5.35 -17.29 5.36
CA ILE A 206 5.14 -18.75 5.37
C ILE A 206 5.94 -19.44 4.27
N LYS A 207 5.85 -18.95 3.02
CA LYS A 207 6.54 -19.57 1.90
C LYS A 207 8.08 -19.57 2.06
N PRO A 208 8.75 -18.45 2.38
CA PRO A 208 10.20 -18.45 2.56
C PRO A 208 10.67 -19.41 3.67
N ALA A 209 9.92 -19.47 4.77
CA ALA A 209 10.23 -20.37 5.87
C ALA A 209 10.09 -21.85 5.46
N LEU A 210 9.07 -22.19 4.67
CA LEU A 210 8.87 -23.55 4.15
C LEU A 210 9.92 -23.95 3.10
N ASP A 211 10.22 -23.06 2.15
CA ASP A 211 11.24 -23.28 1.11
C ASP A 211 12.61 -23.56 1.73
N LEU A 212 12.95 -22.88 2.84
CA LEU A 212 14.15 -23.15 3.62
C LEU A 212 14.15 -24.55 4.22
N LYS A 213 13.02 -25.02 4.79
CA LYS A 213 12.92 -26.39 5.33
C LYS A 213 13.09 -27.44 4.23
N LEU A 214 12.44 -27.25 3.09
CA LEU A 214 12.54 -28.15 1.95
C LEU A 214 13.95 -28.22 1.38
N THR A 215 14.63 -27.08 1.25
CA THR A 215 16.02 -27.02 0.82
C THR A 215 16.94 -27.81 1.76
N LEU A 216 16.75 -27.67 3.08
CA LEU A 216 17.53 -28.40 4.08
C LEU A 216 17.32 -29.92 4.00
N ILE A 217 16.09 -30.39 3.76
CA ILE A 217 15.80 -31.82 3.60
C ILE A 217 16.39 -32.36 2.30
N ASN A 218 16.25 -31.61 1.21
CA ASN A 218 16.75 -32.01 -0.11
C ASN A 218 18.27 -32.06 -0.19
N SER A 219 18.97 -31.34 0.69
CA SER A 219 20.44 -31.31 0.75
C SER A 219 21.11 -32.55 1.36
N GLN A 220 20.34 -33.51 1.91
CA GLN A 220 20.85 -34.73 2.55
C GLN A 220 20.69 -35.96 1.64
N ASN A 221 21.63 -36.90 1.71
CA ASN A 221 21.82 -38.08 0.83
C ASN A 221 20.52 -38.81 0.41
N ALA A 222 19.88 -38.26 -0.62
CA ALA A 222 18.74 -38.84 -1.33
C ALA A 222 19.22 -39.87 -2.37
N SER A 223 18.46 -40.94 -2.56
CA SER A 223 18.67 -41.86 -3.69
C SER A 223 18.57 -41.10 -5.02
N GLU A 224 19.19 -41.63 -6.08
CA GLU A 224 19.20 -40.99 -7.41
C GLU A 224 17.79 -40.69 -7.95
N GLU A 225 16.81 -41.54 -7.61
CA GLU A 225 15.40 -41.35 -7.94
C GLU A 225 14.76 -40.17 -7.17
N ILE A 226 15.07 -40.01 -5.89
CA ILE A 226 14.62 -38.86 -5.08
C ILE A 226 15.28 -37.56 -5.57
N LYS A 227 16.54 -37.61 -6.01
CA LYS A 227 17.22 -36.45 -6.63
C LYS A 227 16.54 -36.02 -7.93
N GLN A 228 16.22 -36.96 -8.83
CA GLN A 228 15.51 -36.66 -10.08
C GLN A 228 14.10 -36.11 -9.83
N HIS A 229 13.38 -36.64 -8.84
CA HIS A 229 12.08 -36.10 -8.45
C HIS A 229 12.20 -34.71 -7.82
N ASN A 230 13.21 -34.47 -6.99
CA ASN A 230 13.47 -33.16 -6.38
C ASN A 230 13.89 -32.10 -7.40
N GLU A 231 14.72 -32.43 -8.39
CA GLU A 231 15.06 -31.53 -9.49
C GLU A 231 13.82 -31.15 -10.31
N ARG A 232 12.93 -32.11 -10.58
CA ARG A 232 11.65 -31.83 -11.24
C ARG A 232 10.75 -30.94 -10.38
N LEU A 233 10.68 -31.18 -9.08
CA LEU A 233 9.91 -30.34 -8.14
C LEU A 233 10.46 -28.92 -8.05
N ASP A 234 11.78 -28.74 -8.09
CA ASP A 234 12.40 -27.40 -8.06
C ASP A 234 12.13 -26.62 -9.36
N ILE A 235 12.24 -27.29 -10.52
CA ILE A 235 11.87 -26.72 -11.83
C ILE A 235 10.39 -26.31 -11.84
N LEU A 236 9.49 -27.17 -11.36
CA LEU A 236 8.07 -26.85 -11.26
C LEU A 236 7.83 -25.68 -10.31
N SER A 237 8.51 -25.64 -9.16
CA SER A 237 8.40 -24.55 -8.18
C SER A 237 8.90 -23.22 -8.74
N GLN A 238 9.98 -23.24 -9.52
CA GLN A 238 10.46 -22.06 -10.23
C GLN A 238 9.44 -21.57 -11.26
N ARG A 239 8.91 -22.45 -12.11
CA ARG A 239 7.90 -22.09 -13.11
C ARG A 239 6.62 -21.56 -12.48
N ILE A 240 6.17 -22.16 -11.37
CA ILE A 240 5.03 -21.66 -10.60
C ILE A 240 5.32 -20.24 -10.08
N ARG A 241 6.51 -19.97 -9.53
CA ARG A 241 6.90 -18.62 -9.08
C ARG A 241 6.90 -17.60 -10.22
N GLU A 242 7.42 -17.97 -11.39
CA GLU A 242 7.46 -17.12 -12.58
C GLU A 242 6.05 -16.76 -13.06
N ARG A 243 5.16 -17.75 -13.17
CA ARG A 243 3.75 -17.54 -13.58
C ARG A 243 2.94 -16.76 -12.54
N GLN A 244 3.20 -16.96 -11.25
CA GLN A 244 2.60 -16.15 -10.17
C GLN A 244 3.03 -14.68 -10.25
N ALA A 245 4.31 -14.41 -10.49
CA ALA A 245 4.83 -13.06 -10.67
C ALA A 245 4.23 -12.38 -11.91
N GLU A 246 4.00 -13.13 -12.99
CA GLU A 246 3.33 -12.65 -14.20
C GLU A 246 1.88 -12.21 -13.91
N ILE A 247 1.12 -13.02 -13.18
CA ILE A 247 -0.25 -12.71 -12.73
C ILE A 247 -0.26 -11.49 -11.79
N GLU A 248 0.69 -11.42 -10.85
CA GLU A 248 0.82 -10.29 -9.94
C GLU A 248 1.14 -8.99 -10.70
N ASN A 249 2.00 -9.05 -11.72
CA ASN A 249 2.32 -7.91 -12.57
C ASN A 249 1.09 -7.40 -13.33
N TYR A 250 0.24 -8.30 -13.85
CA TYR A 250 -1.03 -7.90 -14.44
C TYR A 250 -1.92 -7.16 -13.43
N SER A 251 -1.94 -7.58 -12.16
CA SER A 251 -2.73 -6.94 -11.10
C SER A 251 -2.17 -5.61 -10.54
N LYS A 252 -0.88 -5.32 -10.78
CA LYS A 252 -0.19 -4.10 -10.27
C LYS A 252 -0.48 -2.84 -11.08
N ASN A 253 -0.95 -2.99 -12.32
CA ASN A 253 -1.26 -1.86 -13.20
C ASN A 253 -2.60 -1.21 -12.84
N LYS A 254 -2.57 -0.33 -11.82
CA LYS A 254 -3.69 0.56 -11.50
C LYS A 254 -3.77 1.72 -12.51
N TRP A 255 -4.90 1.81 -13.22
CA TRP A 255 -5.61 3.03 -13.65
C TRP A 255 -4.83 4.22 -14.25
N TRP A 256 -3.80 3.99 -15.08
CA TRP A 256 -3.36 5.05 -16.03
C TRP A 256 -4.34 5.24 -17.21
N GLY A 257 -5.40 4.44 -17.30
CA GLY A 257 -6.34 4.42 -18.42
C GLY A 257 -7.65 5.18 -18.26
N LEU A 258 -7.97 5.72 -17.07
CA LEU A 258 -9.25 6.45 -16.90
C LEU A 258 -9.25 7.84 -17.55
N PHE A 259 -8.08 8.38 -17.88
CA PHE A 259 -7.93 9.73 -18.44
C PHE A 259 -7.61 9.76 -19.95
N ALA A 260 -7.81 8.66 -20.69
CA ALA A 260 -7.35 8.55 -22.10
C ALA A 260 -8.38 8.02 -23.12
N GLY A 261 -9.66 7.85 -22.77
CA GLY A 261 -10.68 7.36 -23.71
C GLY A 261 -10.49 5.89 -24.13
N ALA A 262 -10.88 5.52 -25.36
CA ALA A 262 -10.99 4.15 -25.89
C ALA A 262 -9.78 3.20 -25.68
N VAL A 263 -8.60 3.72 -25.31
CA VAL A 263 -7.40 2.97 -24.94
C VAL A 263 -7.55 2.25 -23.58
N GLY A 264 -8.44 2.70 -22.68
CA GLY A 264 -8.69 2.08 -21.37
C GLY A 264 -9.23 0.64 -21.42
N PHE A 265 -9.87 0.25 -22.54
CA PHE A 265 -10.36 -1.11 -22.79
C PHE A 265 -9.24 -2.16 -22.89
N THR A 266 -8.03 -1.74 -23.25
CA THR A 266 -6.89 -2.67 -23.40
C THR A 266 -6.40 -3.24 -22.07
N ILE A 267 -6.70 -2.59 -20.92
CA ILE A 267 -6.15 -2.97 -19.61
C ILE A 267 -7.01 -4.03 -18.89
N THR A 268 -8.34 -4.01 -19.01
CA THR A 268 -9.19 -5.14 -18.54
C THR A 268 -8.83 -6.45 -19.24
N ALA A 269 -8.41 -6.37 -20.52
CA ALA A 269 -7.85 -7.50 -21.26
C ALA A 269 -6.45 -7.95 -20.77
N THR A 270 -5.69 -7.12 -20.02
CA THR A 270 -4.40 -7.55 -19.46
C THR A 270 -4.54 -8.35 -18.15
N ILE A 271 -5.55 -8.07 -17.33
CA ILE A 271 -5.79 -8.79 -16.06
C ILE A 271 -6.58 -10.09 -16.26
N TYR A 272 -7.54 -10.06 -17.20
CA TYR A 272 -8.48 -11.16 -17.44
C TYR A 272 -8.54 -11.65 -18.88
N GLY A 273 -7.75 -11.09 -19.79
CA GLY A 273 -7.69 -11.56 -21.17
C GLY A 273 -6.84 -12.82 -21.32
N GLN A 274 -6.70 -13.24 -22.57
CA GLN A 274 -6.21 -14.55 -22.96
C GLN A 274 -4.87 -14.92 -22.29
N LYS A 275 -3.87 -14.03 -22.29
CA LYS A 275 -2.55 -14.30 -21.69
C LYS A 275 -2.58 -14.54 -20.18
N ALA A 276 -3.40 -13.79 -19.44
CA ALA A 276 -3.54 -13.98 -18.00
C ALA A 276 -4.38 -15.23 -17.67
N SER A 277 -5.29 -15.66 -18.55
CA SER A 277 -5.98 -16.95 -18.41
C SER A 277 -5.05 -18.12 -18.75
N GLU A 278 -4.25 -18.01 -19.82
CA GLU A 278 -3.23 -18.99 -20.20
C GLU A 278 -2.19 -19.18 -19.07
N ALA A 279 -1.69 -18.08 -18.48
CA ALA A 279 -0.77 -18.15 -17.34
C ALA A 279 -1.39 -18.83 -16.11
N ARG A 280 -2.69 -18.65 -15.86
CA ARG A 280 -3.41 -19.34 -14.77
C ARG A 280 -3.62 -20.83 -15.07
N GLN A 281 -4.03 -21.17 -16.29
CA GLN A 281 -4.21 -22.56 -16.73
C GLN A 281 -2.89 -23.33 -16.70
N GLU A 282 -1.81 -22.71 -17.19
CA GLU A 282 -0.47 -23.29 -17.12
C GLU A 282 -0.03 -23.49 -15.67
N LEU A 283 -0.34 -22.54 -14.78
CA LEU A 283 -0.05 -22.66 -13.37
C LEU A 283 -0.84 -23.82 -12.72
N ASP A 284 -2.14 -23.96 -13.00
CA ASP A 284 -2.95 -25.09 -12.51
C ASP A 284 -2.40 -26.43 -13.02
N LEU A 285 -1.96 -26.49 -14.28
CA LEU A 285 -1.29 -27.67 -14.86
C LEU A 285 0.03 -27.97 -14.13
N LEU A 286 0.87 -26.97 -13.90
CA LEU A 286 2.15 -27.12 -13.17
C LEU A 286 1.93 -27.60 -11.73
N VAL A 287 0.93 -27.05 -11.03
CA VAL A 287 0.53 -27.50 -9.68
C VAL A 287 0.00 -28.93 -9.71
N SER A 288 -0.77 -29.32 -10.75
CA SER A 288 -1.27 -30.69 -10.91
C SER A 288 -0.16 -31.70 -11.20
N GLU A 289 0.81 -31.34 -12.05
CA GLU A 289 1.98 -32.14 -12.40
C GLU A 289 2.86 -32.35 -11.16
N ARG A 290 3.04 -31.30 -10.36
CA ARG A 290 3.71 -31.34 -9.07
C ARG A 290 3.03 -32.33 -8.12
N ARG A 291 1.70 -32.27 -7.97
CA ARG A 291 0.91 -33.22 -7.16
C ARG A 291 1.06 -34.67 -7.63
N MET A 292 1.20 -34.91 -8.94
CA MET A 292 1.45 -36.26 -9.47
C MET A 292 2.85 -36.78 -9.10
N ILE A 293 3.87 -35.93 -9.12
CA ILE A 293 5.24 -36.28 -8.70
C ILE A 293 5.28 -36.52 -7.18
N GLU A 294 4.59 -35.70 -6.38
CA GLU A 294 4.47 -35.88 -4.93
C GLU A 294 3.86 -37.24 -4.56
N LYS A 295 2.82 -37.67 -5.28
CA LYS A 295 2.20 -38.99 -5.10
C LYS A 295 3.14 -40.14 -5.45
N SER A 296 4.11 -39.93 -6.36
CA SER A 296 5.16 -40.91 -6.64
C SER A 296 6.22 -41.00 -5.53
N ILE A 297 6.55 -39.87 -4.88
CA ILE A 297 7.49 -39.79 -3.74
C ILE A 297 6.90 -40.44 -2.47
N GLU A 298 5.58 -40.41 -2.31
CA GLU A 298 4.83 -40.96 -1.15
C GLU A 298 5.13 -42.45 -0.88
N THR A 299 5.56 -43.21 -1.89
CA THR A 299 5.90 -44.63 -1.76
C THR A 299 7.27 -44.91 -1.11
N ASN A 300 8.19 -43.94 -1.07
CA ASN A 300 9.58 -44.16 -0.66
C ASN A 300 10.11 -43.24 0.47
N HIS A 301 9.47 -42.08 0.76
CA HIS A 301 9.94 -41.17 1.83
C HIS A 301 8.82 -40.31 2.47
N GLN A 302 8.16 -40.83 3.51
CA GLN A 302 6.97 -40.24 4.16
C GLN A 302 7.13 -38.78 4.62
N LEU A 303 8.31 -38.39 5.11
CA LEU A 303 8.58 -37.02 5.57
C LEU A 303 8.67 -35.99 4.43
N LEU A 304 9.27 -36.40 3.30
CA LEU A 304 9.39 -35.56 2.11
C LEU A 304 8.03 -35.37 1.46
N ALA A 305 7.21 -36.42 1.44
CA ALA A 305 5.83 -36.34 0.96
C ALA A 305 5.00 -35.34 1.77
N HIS A 306 5.15 -35.32 3.10
CA HIS A 306 4.38 -34.41 3.96
C HIS A 306 4.71 -32.93 3.71
N LEU A 307 5.99 -32.57 3.60
CA LEU A 307 6.39 -31.18 3.41
C LEU A 307 6.17 -30.67 1.98
N ASN A 308 6.35 -31.54 0.98
CA ASN A 308 6.00 -31.19 -0.40
C ASN A 308 4.48 -30.98 -0.58
N ALA A 309 3.65 -31.82 0.06
CA ALA A 309 2.20 -31.63 0.05
C ALA A 309 1.81 -30.28 0.69
N PHE A 310 2.50 -29.87 1.75
CA PHE A 310 2.27 -28.59 2.40
C PHE A 310 2.69 -27.40 1.51
N GLU A 311 3.78 -27.53 0.75
CA GLU A 311 4.18 -26.50 -0.23
C GLU A 311 3.22 -26.42 -1.42
N SER A 312 2.69 -27.56 -1.90
CA SER A 312 1.59 -27.60 -2.86
C SER A 312 0.34 -26.89 -2.36
N ASP A 313 -0.04 -27.10 -1.09
CA ASP A 313 -1.19 -26.43 -0.47
C ASP A 313 -0.97 -24.90 -0.38
N ILE A 314 0.27 -24.44 -0.13
CA ILE A 314 0.62 -23.00 -0.15
C ILE A 314 0.56 -22.41 -1.56
N HIS A 315 1.06 -23.13 -2.57
CA HIS A 315 0.97 -22.67 -3.96
C HIS A 315 -0.49 -22.52 -4.38
N ASP A 316 -1.32 -23.52 -4.09
CA ASP A 316 -2.76 -23.50 -4.37
C ASP A 316 -3.48 -22.34 -3.66
N LEU A 317 -3.16 -22.13 -2.38
CA LEU A 317 -3.71 -21.02 -1.60
C LEU A 317 -3.33 -19.65 -2.18
N ARG A 318 -2.05 -19.46 -2.54
CA ARG A 318 -1.52 -18.17 -3.00
C ARG A 318 -2.24 -17.69 -4.26
N ILE A 319 -2.46 -18.57 -5.23
CA ILE A 319 -3.15 -18.26 -6.50
C ILE A 319 -4.56 -17.72 -6.22
N ARG A 320 -5.27 -18.37 -5.30
CA ARG A 320 -6.67 -18.06 -4.99
C ARG A 320 -6.81 -16.76 -4.23
N VAL A 321 -5.89 -16.52 -3.29
CA VAL A 321 -5.82 -15.25 -2.56
C VAL A 321 -5.40 -14.10 -3.49
N GLU A 322 -4.49 -14.33 -4.44
CA GLU A 322 -4.12 -13.35 -5.47
C GLU A 322 -5.31 -12.98 -6.36
N ASN A 323 -6.10 -13.97 -6.79
CA ASN A 323 -7.35 -13.74 -7.52
C ASN A 323 -8.35 -12.91 -6.70
N ALA A 324 -8.49 -13.17 -5.39
CA ALA A 324 -9.38 -12.43 -4.49
C ALA A 324 -8.94 -10.98 -4.24
N VAL A 325 -7.62 -10.72 -4.11
CA VAL A 325 -7.05 -9.36 -4.02
C VAL A 325 -7.30 -8.59 -5.30
N GLY A 326 -7.10 -9.22 -6.46
CA GLY A 326 -7.39 -8.62 -7.77
C GLY A 326 -8.85 -8.20 -7.88
N SER A 327 -9.78 -9.11 -7.60
CA SER A 327 -11.22 -8.82 -7.66
C SER A 327 -11.70 -7.80 -6.62
N SER A 328 -11.11 -7.77 -5.42
CA SER A 328 -11.48 -6.77 -4.39
C SER A 328 -10.93 -5.37 -4.71
N SER A 329 -9.73 -5.31 -5.29
CA SER A 329 -9.17 -4.05 -5.82
C SER A 329 -10.04 -3.48 -6.94
N ASN A 330 -10.61 -4.37 -7.75
CA ASN A 330 -11.49 -4.01 -8.84
C ASN A 330 -12.83 -3.42 -8.36
N LEU A 331 -13.43 -3.97 -7.30
CA LEU A 331 -14.62 -3.38 -6.69
C LEU A 331 -14.34 -2.01 -6.05
N GLU A 332 -13.19 -1.82 -5.41
CA GLU A 332 -12.79 -0.52 -4.86
C GLU A 332 -12.71 0.56 -5.96
N SER A 333 -12.11 0.23 -7.12
CA SER A 333 -12.06 1.16 -8.24
C SER A 333 -13.43 1.50 -8.84
N LEU A 334 -14.40 0.58 -8.79
CA LEU A 334 -15.78 0.89 -9.18
C LEU A 334 -16.44 1.88 -8.21
N TRP A 335 -16.20 1.72 -6.91
CA TRP A 335 -16.70 2.66 -5.91
C TRP A 335 -16.11 4.06 -6.09
N GLU A 336 -14.80 4.15 -6.35
CA GLU A 336 -14.12 5.42 -6.66
C GLU A 336 -14.72 6.10 -7.90
N LEU A 337 -15.01 5.32 -8.95
CA LEU A 337 -15.62 5.80 -10.19
C LEU A 337 -17.02 6.41 -9.95
N ILE A 338 -17.86 5.72 -9.18
CA ILE A 338 -19.22 6.18 -8.89
C ILE A 338 -19.22 7.36 -7.92
N GLN A 339 -18.30 7.36 -6.95
CA GLN A 339 -18.12 8.50 -6.05
C GLN A 339 -17.66 9.75 -6.81
N ALA A 340 -16.68 9.63 -7.71
CA ALA A 340 -16.23 10.73 -8.55
C ALA A 340 -17.36 11.27 -9.43
N TYR A 341 -18.20 10.38 -9.97
CA TYR A 341 -19.36 10.76 -10.78
C TYR A 341 -20.43 11.52 -9.97
N VAL A 342 -20.81 11.03 -8.79
CA VAL A 342 -21.79 11.69 -7.91
C VAL A 342 -21.25 13.01 -7.37
N ASP A 343 -19.96 13.09 -7.05
CA ASP A 343 -19.30 14.33 -6.63
C ASP A 343 -19.30 15.39 -7.75
N ALA A 344 -18.96 15.00 -8.98
CA ALA A 344 -19.01 15.90 -10.13
C ALA A 344 -20.45 16.36 -10.42
N SER A 345 -21.42 15.47 -10.31
CA SER A 345 -22.84 15.78 -10.51
C SER A 345 -23.36 16.71 -9.41
N SER A 346 -23.02 16.48 -8.14
CA SER A 346 -23.41 17.31 -7.00
C SER A 346 -22.90 18.75 -7.13
N ARG A 347 -21.65 18.94 -7.56
CA ARG A 347 -21.08 20.28 -7.81
C ARG A 347 -21.83 21.04 -8.92
N ARG A 348 -22.31 20.34 -9.95
CA ARG A 348 -23.06 20.94 -11.07
C ARG A 348 -24.51 21.25 -10.72
N LEU A 349 -25.06 20.63 -9.69
CA LEU A 349 -26.41 20.90 -9.20
C LEU A 349 -26.49 22.13 -8.29
N ASP A 350 -25.36 22.54 -7.70
CA ASP A 350 -25.28 23.78 -6.94
C ASP A 350 -25.43 24.99 -7.86
N GLY A 351 -26.47 25.80 -7.63
CA GLY A 351 -26.80 26.94 -8.49
C GLY A 351 -27.39 26.59 -9.86
N VAL A 352 -27.87 25.37 -10.08
CA VAL A 352 -28.46 24.95 -11.37
C VAL A 352 -29.68 25.80 -11.74
N THR A 353 -29.63 26.45 -12.91
CA THR A 353 -30.75 27.22 -13.48
C THR A 353 -31.33 26.61 -14.74
N ASN A 354 -30.62 25.68 -15.38
CA ASN A 354 -30.97 25.09 -16.65
C ASN A 354 -31.51 23.67 -16.46
N ALA A 355 -32.78 23.44 -16.83
CA ALA A 355 -33.45 22.15 -16.74
C ALA A 355 -32.82 21.07 -17.64
N MET A 356 -32.06 21.46 -18.66
CA MET A 356 -31.37 20.52 -19.56
C MET A 356 -30.28 19.71 -18.84
N TYR A 357 -29.59 20.32 -17.86
CA TYR A 357 -28.64 19.60 -17.01
C TYR A 357 -29.33 18.57 -16.12
N LEU A 358 -30.56 18.86 -15.68
CA LEU A 358 -31.35 17.93 -14.86
C LEU A 358 -31.80 16.71 -15.67
N VAL A 359 -32.14 16.87 -16.95
CA VAL A 359 -32.47 15.74 -17.84
C VAL A 359 -31.24 14.86 -18.08
N ALA A 360 -30.08 15.46 -18.36
CA ALA A 360 -28.83 14.71 -18.51
C ALA A 360 -28.44 13.97 -17.22
N PHE A 361 -28.64 14.62 -16.06
CA PHE A 361 -28.40 14.01 -14.75
C PHE A 361 -29.33 12.82 -14.48
N SER A 362 -30.63 12.97 -14.77
CA SER A 362 -31.64 11.92 -14.65
C SER A 362 -31.35 10.71 -15.53
N ALA A 363 -31.05 10.93 -16.82
CA ALA A 363 -30.71 9.85 -17.75
C ALA A 363 -29.50 9.02 -17.28
N ARG A 364 -28.50 9.70 -16.70
CA ARG A 364 -27.31 9.04 -16.15
C ARG A 364 -27.60 8.28 -14.85
N LEU A 365 -28.41 8.84 -13.95
CA LEU A 365 -28.88 8.14 -12.74
C LEU A 365 -29.64 6.86 -13.10
N SER A 366 -30.57 6.94 -14.06
CA SER A 366 -31.30 5.79 -14.59
C SER A 366 -30.39 4.69 -15.09
N SER A 367 -29.31 5.06 -15.75
CA SER A 367 -28.38 4.07 -16.25
C SER A 367 -27.47 3.47 -15.19
N MET A 368 -27.09 4.26 -14.18
CA MET A 368 -26.41 3.75 -13.00
C MET A 368 -27.27 2.72 -12.27
N MET A 369 -28.58 2.99 -12.07
CA MET A 369 -29.51 2.02 -11.49
C MET A 369 -29.52 0.69 -12.28
N SER A 370 -29.63 0.76 -13.61
CA SER A 370 -29.65 -0.43 -14.47
C SER A 370 -28.38 -1.27 -14.34
N ASN A 371 -27.20 -0.65 -14.31
CA ASN A 371 -25.93 -1.36 -14.15
C ASN A 371 -25.83 -2.05 -12.79
N TRP A 372 -26.28 -1.37 -11.73
CA TRP A 372 -26.23 -1.92 -10.37
C TRP A 372 -27.21 -3.06 -10.13
N LYS A 373 -28.35 -3.05 -10.82
CA LYS A 373 -29.25 -4.21 -10.87
C LYS A 373 -28.58 -5.45 -11.47
N ASN A 374 -27.70 -5.28 -12.47
CA ASN A 374 -26.91 -6.40 -13.00
C ASN A 374 -25.80 -6.84 -12.03
N ILE A 375 -25.18 -5.91 -11.29
CA ILE A 375 -24.18 -6.23 -10.24
C ILE A 375 -24.84 -6.98 -9.07
N GLN A 376 -26.08 -6.65 -8.73
CA GLN A 376 -26.89 -7.33 -7.72
C GLN A 376 -27.01 -8.84 -7.99
N GLU A 377 -27.19 -9.23 -9.27
CA GLU A 377 -27.23 -10.64 -9.69
C GLU A 377 -25.88 -11.33 -9.44
N GLN A 378 -24.76 -10.67 -9.77
CA GLN A 378 -23.40 -11.20 -9.55
C GLN A 378 -23.02 -11.29 -8.06
N ALA A 379 -23.54 -10.38 -7.23
CA ALA A 379 -23.35 -10.42 -5.78
C ALA A 379 -24.08 -11.62 -5.14
N ARG A 380 -25.22 -12.03 -5.72
CA ARG A 380 -25.93 -13.25 -5.32
C ARG A 380 -25.11 -14.50 -5.62
N ASP A 381 -24.43 -14.53 -6.77
CA ASP A 381 -23.55 -15.64 -7.13
C ASP A 381 -22.35 -15.78 -6.18
N LEU A 382 -21.81 -14.67 -5.67
CA LEU A 382 -20.79 -14.70 -4.60
C LEU A 382 -21.31 -15.34 -3.31
N LEU A 383 -22.51 -14.98 -2.86
CA LEU A 383 -23.12 -15.57 -1.65
C LEU A 383 -23.44 -17.06 -1.86
N ASN A 384 -23.91 -17.43 -3.06
CA ASN A 384 -24.13 -18.81 -3.45
C ASN A 384 -22.83 -19.63 -3.43
N ALA A 385 -21.71 -19.05 -3.86
CA ALA A 385 -20.40 -19.71 -3.82
C ALA A 385 -19.97 -20.09 -2.38
N PHE A 386 -20.24 -19.22 -1.39
CA PHE A 386 -19.99 -19.52 0.02
C PHE A 386 -20.94 -20.59 0.58
N SER A 387 -22.21 -20.59 0.16
CA SER A 387 -23.20 -21.58 0.57
C SER A 387 -22.84 -22.97 0.02
N ASN A 388 -22.59 -23.05 -1.29
CA ASN A 388 -22.25 -24.29 -1.98
C ASN A 388 -20.96 -24.92 -1.45
N ALA A 389 -19.96 -24.10 -1.10
CA ALA A 389 -18.71 -24.57 -0.50
C ALA A 389 -18.87 -25.06 0.96
N ALA A 390 -19.99 -24.78 1.63
CA ALA A 390 -20.27 -25.25 2.99
C ALA A 390 -20.98 -26.62 3.03
N GLU A 391 -21.63 -27.03 1.93
CA GLU A 391 -22.43 -28.25 1.85
C GLU A 391 -21.65 -29.48 1.37
N GLU A 392 -20.45 -29.29 0.80
CA GLU A 392 -19.58 -30.38 0.35
C GLU A 392 -18.63 -30.90 1.45
N PRO A 393 -18.34 -32.22 1.50
CA PRO A 393 -17.45 -32.79 2.50
C PRO A 393 -16.01 -32.30 2.34
N LEU A 394 -15.51 -31.58 3.35
CA LEU A 394 -14.11 -31.18 3.48
C LEU A 394 -13.23 -32.41 3.73
N PHE A 395 -11.96 -32.36 3.29
CA PHE A 395 -10.98 -33.42 3.54
C PHE A 395 -10.92 -33.77 5.04
N SER A 396 -11.01 -35.06 5.39
CA SER A 396 -11.10 -35.53 6.78
C SER A 396 -9.70 -35.85 7.34
N PRO A 397 -9.18 -35.08 8.32
CA PRO A 397 -7.94 -35.45 9.01
C PRO A 397 -8.23 -36.50 10.08
N THR A 398 -7.49 -37.61 10.04
CA THR A 398 -7.57 -38.71 11.00
C THR A 398 -7.17 -38.26 12.43
N ALA A 399 -8.14 -38.34 13.35
CA ALA A 399 -8.07 -38.62 14.79
C ALA A 399 -7.29 -37.70 15.80
N ARG A 400 -8.08 -36.85 16.50
CA ARG A 400 -8.16 -36.50 17.97
C ARG A 400 -6.91 -36.50 18.89
N SER A 401 -6.77 -35.43 19.70
CA SER A 401 -7.34 -35.32 21.07
C SER A 401 -6.97 -33.99 21.79
N ALA A 402 -7.73 -33.67 22.84
CA ALA A 402 -7.85 -32.38 23.53
C ALA A 402 -6.75 -32.07 24.57
N LEU A 403 -6.59 -30.78 24.96
CA LEU A 403 -6.74 -30.25 26.35
C LEU A 403 -6.07 -28.87 26.58
N THR A 404 -6.91 -27.90 27.02
CA THR A 404 -6.78 -26.98 28.18
C THR A 404 -5.78 -25.80 28.24
N GLN A 405 -6.36 -24.63 28.57
CA GLN A 405 -5.77 -23.32 28.93
C GLN A 405 -4.96 -23.32 30.24
N VAL A 406 -3.94 -22.44 30.33
CA VAL A 406 -3.47 -21.84 31.60
C VAL A 406 -3.06 -20.37 31.40
N TYR A 407 -3.55 -19.48 32.26
CA TYR A 407 -3.20 -18.05 32.44
C TYR A 407 -2.05 -17.88 33.44
N PHE A 408 -1.24 -16.80 33.33
CA PHE A 408 -0.51 -16.24 34.49
C PHE A 408 -0.29 -14.71 34.40
N SER A 409 -0.31 -14.07 35.58
CA SER A 409 -0.42 -12.62 35.86
C SER A 409 0.90 -11.94 36.28
N GLU A 410 0.83 -10.60 36.38
CA GLU A 410 1.80 -9.55 36.76
C GLU A 410 2.63 -9.73 38.05
N THR A 411 3.76 -8.99 38.14
CA THR A 411 4.30 -8.36 39.38
C THR A 411 5.28 -7.22 39.07
N ALA A 412 5.48 -6.30 40.04
CA ALA A 412 5.91 -4.90 39.89
C ALA A 412 7.24 -4.48 40.59
N LEU A 413 7.84 -3.36 40.10
CA LEU A 413 8.69 -2.29 40.74
C LEU A 413 10.06 -2.65 41.40
N PRO A 414 11.02 -1.71 41.68
CA PRO A 414 10.90 -0.23 41.90
C PRO A 414 12.06 0.71 41.36
N SER A 415 11.92 2.04 41.61
CA SER A 415 12.81 3.18 41.25
C SER A 415 13.88 3.56 42.31
N PRO A 416 14.87 4.43 41.98
CA PRO A 416 15.56 5.28 42.97
C PRO A 416 15.65 6.79 42.65
N THR A 417 15.92 7.56 43.72
CA THR A 417 15.94 9.02 43.96
C THR A 417 17.17 9.82 43.44
N PRO A 418 17.12 11.18 43.38
CA PRO A 418 18.17 12.02 42.76
C PRO A 418 19.19 12.69 43.73
N GLU A 419 20.41 12.93 43.24
CA GLU A 419 21.52 13.65 43.90
C GLU A 419 21.71 15.10 43.38
N LYS A 420 22.27 15.95 44.26
CA LYS A 420 22.47 17.40 44.18
C LYS A 420 23.61 17.85 43.23
N TYR A 421 23.49 19.04 42.63
CA TYR A 421 24.63 19.86 42.19
C TYR A 421 24.44 21.37 42.45
N THR A 422 25.58 22.02 42.75
CA THR A 422 25.77 23.40 43.24
C THR A 422 26.03 24.42 42.14
N MET A 423 25.65 25.67 42.41
CA MET A 423 25.68 26.83 41.51
C MET A 423 26.89 27.75 41.78
N THR A 424 27.43 28.40 40.74
CA THR A 424 28.46 29.46 40.88
C THR A 424 28.15 30.67 39.99
N GLY A 425 28.34 31.87 40.56
CA GLY A 425 28.73 33.10 39.85
C GLY A 425 27.63 34.05 39.38
N ILE A 426 27.46 35.16 40.10
CA ILE A 426 26.62 36.33 39.76
C ILE A 426 27.45 37.32 38.92
N ASP A 427 26.85 37.95 37.91
CA ASP A 427 27.07 39.38 37.59
C ASP A 427 25.82 39.99 36.95
N SER A 428 25.64 41.29 37.17
CA SER A 428 24.39 42.06 37.15
C SER A 428 23.84 42.46 35.77
N VAL A 429 22.54 42.22 35.62
CA VAL A 429 21.46 42.98 34.92
C VAL A 429 21.84 43.80 33.68
N GLU A 430 21.45 43.25 32.53
CA GLU A 430 20.92 43.98 31.38
C GLU A 430 19.66 43.21 30.92
N LEU A 431 18.48 43.86 30.97
CA LEU A 431 17.19 43.27 30.57
C LEU A 431 17.16 43.06 29.05
N ALA A 432 17.62 41.91 28.57
CA ALA A 432 17.46 41.49 27.18
C ALA A 432 16.11 40.77 26.99
N THR A 433 15.31 41.28 26.05
CA THR A 433 13.88 40.97 25.85
C THR A 433 13.55 39.78 24.94
N ASP A 434 14.50 39.01 24.40
CA ASP A 434 14.18 38.13 23.27
C ASP A 434 14.41 36.64 23.57
N TYR A 435 13.39 35.96 24.13
CA TYR A 435 13.31 34.50 23.99
C TYR A 435 13.23 34.16 22.51
N VAL A 436 14.18 33.37 22.00
CA VAL A 436 14.16 32.93 20.61
C VAL A 436 13.00 31.96 20.41
N LEU A 437 12.01 32.35 19.62
CA LEU A 437 10.87 31.50 19.29
C LEU A 437 11.33 30.30 18.45
N PRO A 438 11.03 29.06 18.87
CA PRO A 438 11.16 27.90 18.00
C PRO A 438 10.14 27.99 16.87
N ASP A 439 10.49 27.48 15.68
CA ASP A 439 9.52 27.33 14.60
C ASP A 439 8.71 26.05 14.79
N VAL A 440 7.50 26.18 15.35
CA VAL A 440 6.59 25.06 15.66
C VAL A 440 6.18 24.30 14.39
N LYS A 441 6.00 24.99 13.26
CA LYS A 441 5.69 24.32 11.99
C LYS A 441 6.85 23.45 11.52
N LYS A 442 8.08 23.95 11.69
CA LYS A 442 9.30 23.21 11.37
C LYS A 442 9.51 22.03 12.32
N ILE A 443 9.18 22.15 13.61
CA ILE A 443 9.16 21.04 14.57
C ILE A 443 8.19 19.94 14.11
N HIS A 444 6.96 20.30 13.76
CA HIS A 444 5.97 19.34 13.26
C HIS A 444 6.40 18.70 11.94
N ALA A 445 6.86 19.50 10.98
CA ALA A 445 7.35 19.01 9.69
C ALA A 445 8.51 18.02 9.85
N CYS A 446 9.51 18.34 10.68
CA CYS A 446 10.63 17.44 10.95
C CYS A 446 10.15 16.16 11.65
N ARG A 447 9.24 16.24 12.62
CA ARG A 447 8.70 15.07 13.31
C ARG A 447 7.91 14.17 12.36
N ASP A 448 7.09 14.75 11.50
CA ASP A 448 6.30 14.00 10.52
C ASP A 448 7.20 13.37 9.46
N GLU A 449 8.22 14.10 8.99
CA GLU A 449 9.24 13.58 8.08
C GLU A 449 10.03 12.43 8.72
N LEU A 450 10.48 12.55 9.98
CA LEU A 450 11.15 11.49 10.72
C LEU A 450 10.25 10.26 10.85
N ASN A 451 9.00 10.42 11.27
CA ASN A 451 8.04 9.32 11.40
C ASN A 451 7.75 8.65 10.06
N TYR A 452 7.59 9.43 8.99
CA TYR A 452 7.38 8.94 7.63
C TYR A 452 8.57 8.12 7.16
N LYS A 453 9.79 8.67 7.21
CA LYS A 453 11.03 7.99 6.80
C LYS A 453 11.25 6.71 7.62
N ILE A 454 11.08 6.75 8.94
CA ILE A 454 11.18 5.58 9.82
C ILE A 454 10.12 4.53 9.47
N SER A 455 8.89 4.92 9.14
CA SER A 455 7.82 3.97 8.77
C SER A 455 8.12 3.23 7.46
N ILE A 456 8.76 3.90 6.50
CA ILE A 456 9.23 3.28 5.26
C ILE A 456 10.40 2.33 5.56
N LEU A 457 11.32 2.76 6.41
CA LEU A 457 12.57 2.06 6.70
C LEU A 457 12.39 0.83 7.61
N ASN A 458 11.39 0.82 8.49
CA ASN A 458 11.04 -0.32 9.35
C ASN A 458 10.45 -1.53 8.58
N ASN A 459 10.08 -1.36 7.30
CA ASN A 459 9.56 -2.45 6.48
C ASN A 459 10.68 -3.21 5.72
N LEU A 460 11.96 -3.01 6.07
CA LEU A 460 13.10 -3.44 5.24
C LEU A 460 14.15 -4.28 5.98
N PRO A 461 14.85 -5.19 5.28
CA PRO A 461 15.67 -6.24 5.89
C PRO A 461 17.11 -5.77 6.19
N ILE A 462 17.27 -4.65 6.91
CA ILE A 462 18.58 -4.23 7.44
C ILE A 462 18.43 -4.07 8.95
N PRO A 463 18.67 -5.14 9.74
CA PRO A 463 18.41 -5.15 11.18
C PRO A 463 19.03 -3.98 11.94
N VAL A 464 20.26 -3.61 11.59
CA VAL A 464 20.97 -2.48 12.20
C VAL A 464 20.20 -1.16 12.01
N LEU A 465 19.67 -0.90 10.82
CA LEU A 465 18.90 0.32 10.56
C LEU A 465 17.54 0.30 11.27
N VAL A 466 16.90 -0.87 11.39
CA VAL A 466 15.64 -1.01 12.12
C VAL A 466 15.81 -0.66 13.60
N GLU A 467 16.88 -1.14 14.23
CA GLU A 467 17.20 -0.80 15.62
C GLU A 467 17.47 0.70 15.81
N GLU A 468 18.30 1.28 14.94
CA GLU A 468 18.61 2.72 14.94
C GLU A 468 17.34 3.58 14.80
N PHE A 469 16.44 3.23 13.86
CA PHE A 469 15.21 3.98 13.61
C PHE A 469 14.13 3.76 14.67
N SER A 470 14.08 2.58 15.29
CA SER A 470 13.22 2.32 16.45
C SER A 470 13.63 3.19 17.64
N ALA A 471 14.93 3.25 17.94
CA ALA A 471 15.48 4.12 18.96
C ALA A 471 15.19 5.60 18.65
N LEU A 472 15.41 6.02 17.39
CA LEU A 472 15.14 7.39 16.96
C LEU A 472 13.66 7.78 17.15
N ARG A 473 12.72 6.91 16.75
CA ARG A 473 11.28 7.15 16.89
C ARG A 473 10.87 7.30 18.34
N LYS A 474 11.39 6.41 19.21
CA LYS A 474 11.13 6.43 20.64
C LYS A 474 11.59 7.74 21.26
N GLU A 475 12.85 8.12 21.05
CA GLU A 475 13.41 9.31 21.68
C GLU A 475 12.84 10.62 21.07
N THR A 476 12.46 10.62 19.78
CA THR A 476 11.73 11.76 19.17
C THR A 476 10.36 11.94 19.80
N SER A 477 9.65 10.84 20.07
CA SER A 477 8.33 10.89 20.72
C SER A 477 8.46 11.37 22.17
N ASN A 478 9.46 10.88 22.90
CA ASN A 478 9.74 11.30 24.26
C ASN A 478 10.04 12.82 24.33
N ALA A 479 10.93 13.32 23.47
CA ALA A 479 11.26 14.75 23.42
C ALA A 479 10.03 15.63 23.13
N TYR A 480 9.18 15.20 22.20
CA TYR A 480 7.93 15.89 21.89
C TYR A 480 6.97 15.94 23.08
N ASP A 481 6.82 14.82 23.81
CA ASP A 481 5.92 14.74 24.95
C ASP A 481 6.41 15.60 26.13
N GLN A 482 7.72 15.64 26.39
CA GLN A 482 8.29 16.51 27.43
C GLN A 482 8.14 18.00 27.07
N ALA A 483 8.39 18.39 25.82
CA ALA A 483 8.16 19.76 25.36
C ALA A 483 6.69 20.18 25.55
N LYS A 484 5.75 19.31 25.17
CA LYS A 484 4.32 19.56 25.33
C LYS A 484 3.92 19.72 26.80
N ARG A 485 4.49 18.91 27.70
CA ARG A 485 4.29 19.03 29.16
C ARG A 485 4.82 20.36 29.66
N ALA A 486 6.05 20.73 29.33
CA ALA A 486 6.66 22.00 29.73
C ALA A 486 5.81 23.21 29.28
N ILE A 487 5.43 23.27 27.99
CA ILE A 487 4.59 24.33 27.43
C ILE A 487 3.22 24.43 28.12
N THR A 488 2.69 23.29 28.59
CA THR A 488 1.35 23.22 29.19
C THR A 488 1.34 23.55 30.67
N LEU A 489 2.32 23.07 31.42
CA LEU A 489 2.29 23.04 32.88
C LEU A 489 3.06 24.21 33.51
N ILE A 490 4.17 24.66 32.89
CA ILE A 490 4.97 25.78 33.42
C ILE A 490 4.11 27.04 33.64
N PRO A 491 3.27 27.51 32.69
CA PRO A 491 2.45 28.70 32.91
C PRO A 491 1.52 28.59 34.13
N VAL A 492 1.06 27.38 34.45
CA VAL A 492 0.15 27.12 35.57
C VAL A 492 0.92 27.08 36.90
N SER A 493 2.11 26.48 36.90
CA SER A 493 3.00 26.37 38.07
C SER A 493 3.56 27.71 38.57
N LEU A 494 3.53 28.77 37.76
CA LEU A 494 4.11 30.07 38.14
C LEU A 494 3.28 30.86 39.17
N GLN A 495 1.99 30.51 39.36
CA GLN A 495 1.12 31.07 40.41
C GLN A 495 1.15 32.61 40.55
N THR A 496 1.33 33.33 39.44
CA THR A 496 1.59 34.79 39.46
C THR A 496 0.44 35.58 40.09
N ASP A 497 -0.80 35.14 39.90
CA ASP A 497 -2.00 35.84 40.41
C ASP A 497 -2.08 35.80 41.94
N GLU A 498 -1.70 34.67 42.55
CA GLU A 498 -1.66 34.52 44.00
C GLU A 498 -0.57 35.38 44.62
N ILE A 499 0.62 35.42 44.00
CA ILE A 499 1.73 36.26 44.42
C ILE A 499 1.36 37.76 44.35
N VAL A 500 0.72 38.21 43.27
CA VAL A 500 0.25 39.61 43.13
C VAL A 500 -0.76 39.95 44.23
N SER A 501 -1.72 39.07 44.50
CA SER A 501 -2.72 39.26 45.57
C SER A 501 -2.08 39.42 46.96
N LEU A 502 -1.04 38.64 47.26
CA LEU A 502 -0.30 38.74 48.51
C LEU A 502 0.52 40.04 48.61
N ILE A 503 1.12 40.49 47.49
CA ILE A 503 1.84 41.78 47.43
C ILE A 503 0.88 42.95 47.68
N ASP A 504 -0.27 42.99 46.99
CA ASP A 504 -1.31 44.01 47.20
C ASP A 504 -1.79 44.06 48.66
N THR A 505 -1.88 42.89 49.30
CA THR A 505 -2.28 42.78 50.71
C THR A 505 -1.20 43.36 51.62
N ILE A 506 0.08 43.08 51.36
CA ILE A 506 1.21 43.66 52.10
C ILE A 506 1.24 45.18 51.94
N GLU A 507 1.02 45.71 50.73
CA GLU A 507 1.03 47.16 50.48
C GLU A 507 -0.05 47.89 51.28
N ARG A 508 -1.27 47.33 51.37
CA ARG A 508 -2.35 47.90 52.19
C ARG A 508 -2.04 47.89 53.68
N LEU A 509 -1.27 46.91 54.16
CA LEU A 509 -0.90 46.80 55.57
C LEU A 509 0.26 47.72 55.97
N ARG A 510 1.01 48.30 55.01
CA ARG A 510 2.18 49.16 55.27
C ARG A 510 1.84 50.58 55.74
N GLU A 511 0.58 51.02 55.68
CA GLU A 511 0.18 52.35 56.16
C GLU A 511 0.08 52.40 57.70
N ASN A 512 1.18 52.77 58.38
CA ASN A 512 1.31 52.84 59.85
C ASN A 512 1.00 51.51 60.58
N PRO A 513 1.78 50.44 60.36
CA PRO A 513 1.46 49.11 60.86
C PRO A 513 1.50 49.02 62.39
N THR A 514 0.50 48.38 62.99
CA THR A 514 0.58 47.87 64.37
C THR A 514 1.58 46.71 64.46
N ALA A 515 1.97 46.34 65.69
CA ALA A 515 2.85 45.18 65.89
C ALA A 515 2.27 43.88 65.30
N GLU A 516 0.94 43.70 65.36
CA GLU A 516 0.25 42.54 64.74
C GLU A 516 0.28 42.62 63.21
N GLN A 517 0.10 43.81 62.64
CA GLN A 517 0.19 44.02 61.19
C GLN A 517 1.62 43.81 60.67
N GLN A 518 2.64 44.18 61.45
CA GLN A 518 4.05 43.90 61.12
C GLN A 518 4.33 42.38 61.09
N GLN A 519 3.81 41.62 62.05
CA GLN A 519 3.93 40.17 62.07
C GLN A 519 3.19 39.50 60.88
N ALA A 520 2.02 40.03 60.50
CA ALA A 520 1.30 39.58 59.32
C ALA A 520 2.08 39.85 58.02
N ILE A 521 2.68 41.04 57.87
CA ILE A 521 3.54 41.39 56.73
C ILE A 521 4.72 40.42 56.62
N GLU A 522 5.36 40.07 57.73
CA GLU A 522 6.47 39.10 57.75
C GLU A 522 6.02 37.69 57.34
N SER A 523 4.85 37.24 57.80
CA SER A 523 4.28 35.94 57.42
C SER A 523 3.96 35.87 55.92
N LEU A 524 3.24 36.87 55.39
CA LEU A 524 2.89 36.95 53.96
C LEU A 524 4.16 37.07 53.10
N SER A 525 5.18 37.76 53.58
CA SER A 525 6.49 37.86 52.93
C SER A 525 7.20 36.50 52.82
N GLN A 526 7.06 35.64 53.83
CA GLN A 526 7.60 34.27 53.77
C GLN A 526 6.80 33.38 52.82
N GLU A 527 5.47 33.53 52.80
CA GLU A 527 4.58 32.82 51.89
C GLU A 527 4.90 33.14 50.42
N ILE A 528 5.11 34.41 50.07
CA ILE A 528 5.54 34.82 48.72
C ILE A 528 6.87 34.13 48.35
N LYS A 529 7.85 34.09 49.25
CA LYS A 529 9.14 33.41 48.99
C LYS A 529 8.95 31.91 48.76
N GLN A 530 8.06 31.27 49.52
CA GLN A 530 7.75 29.85 49.35
C GLN A 530 7.09 29.58 48.00
N LEU A 531 6.10 30.39 47.60
CA LEU A 531 5.44 30.25 46.29
C LEU A 531 6.43 30.43 45.14
N ILE A 532 7.29 31.45 45.18
CA ILE A 532 8.33 31.67 44.16
C ILE A 532 9.30 30.48 44.10
N ASN A 533 9.78 30.00 45.25
CA ASN A 533 10.71 28.86 45.30
C ASN A 533 10.05 27.58 44.75
N SER A 534 8.79 27.32 45.10
CA SER A 534 8.02 26.18 44.57
C SER A 534 7.85 26.29 43.05
N ALA A 535 7.46 27.46 42.55
CA ALA A 535 7.33 27.72 41.11
C ALA A 535 8.63 27.50 40.34
N LEU A 536 9.76 27.99 40.88
CA LEU A 536 11.09 27.78 40.27
C LEU A 536 11.52 26.32 40.34
N SER A 537 11.24 25.61 41.44
CA SER A 537 11.52 24.18 41.59
C SER A 537 10.74 23.35 40.58
N GLU A 538 9.42 23.55 40.48
CA GLU A 538 8.57 22.84 39.51
C GLU A 538 8.99 23.14 38.06
N THR A 539 9.27 24.41 37.75
CA THR A 539 9.78 24.79 36.42
C THR A 539 11.12 24.11 36.12
N GLY A 540 12.00 23.99 37.12
CA GLY A 540 13.26 23.26 37.04
C GLY A 540 13.08 21.78 36.73
N GLU A 541 12.11 21.10 37.35
CA GLU A 541 11.81 19.70 37.06
C GLU A 541 11.39 19.48 35.60
N TYR A 542 10.52 20.36 35.06
CA TYR A 542 10.13 20.29 33.65
C TYR A 542 11.30 20.59 32.70
N ALA A 543 12.18 21.52 33.06
CA ALA A 543 13.36 21.86 32.27
C ALA A 543 14.32 20.68 32.18
N ILE A 544 14.67 20.07 33.33
CA ILE A 544 15.57 18.90 33.39
C ILE A 544 15.01 17.73 32.60
N ALA A 545 13.73 17.39 32.80
CA ALA A 545 13.10 16.28 32.07
C ALA A 545 13.10 16.51 30.56
N PHE A 546 12.92 17.76 30.14
CA PHE A 546 12.97 18.12 28.72
C PHE A 546 14.40 18.07 28.16
N ASP A 547 15.38 18.65 28.86
CA ASP A 547 16.79 18.61 28.43
C ASP A 547 17.35 17.18 28.34
N ASP A 548 17.02 16.33 29.31
CA ASP A 548 17.40 14.91 29.30
C ASP A 548 16.83 14.20 28.07
N SER A 549 15.58 14.50 27.69
CA SER A 549 14.97 13.92 26.49
C SER A 549 15.66 14.38 25.19
N LEU A 550 16.14 15.63 25.12
CA LEU A 550 16.92 16.13 23.99
C LEU A 550 18.33 15.52 23.94
N ALA A 551 18.97 15.35 25.09
CA ALA A 551 20.26 14.66 25.20
C ALA A 551 20.15 13.21 24.71
N ASN A 552 19.12 12.48 25.15
CA ASN A 552 18.85 11.11 24.71
C ASN A 552 18.60 11.02 23.21
N LEU A 553 17.83 11.95 22.63
CA LEU A 553 17.60 12.01 21.18
C LEU A 553 18.90 12.30 20.39
N ARG A 554 19.76 13.17 20.91
CA ARG A 554 21.04 13.54 20.27
C ARG A 554 22.02 12.36 20.19
N VAL A 555 22.05 11.50 21.21
CA VAL A 555 22.96 10.35 21.26
C VAL A 555 22.46 9.11 20.52
N VAL A 556 21.24 9.15 19.94
CA VAL A 556 20.76 8.08 19.06
C VAL A 556 21.76 7.88 17.92
N THR A 557 22.33 6.68 17.86
CA THR A 557 23.29 6.31 16.83
C THR A 557 22.57 6.15 15.52
N LEU A 558 23.07 6.79 14.48
CA LEU A 558 22.64 6.62 13.10
C LEU A 558 23.87 6.22 12.28
N SER A 559 23.74 5.25 11.38
CA SER A 559 24.81 4.77 10.51
C SER A 559 25.15 5.75 9.38
N ASP A 560 26.43 5.88 9.01
CA ASP A 560 26.86 6.73 7.90
C ASP A 560 26.96 5.88 6.65
N ASN A 561 26.08 6.15 5.70
CA ASN A 561 25.89 5.36 4.52
C ASN A 561 26.58 5.96 3.29
N GLN A 562 27.29 7.09 3.41
CA GLN A 562 27.89 7.79 2.26
C GLN A 562 28.77 6.89 1.38
N TYR A 563 29.66 6.09 1.98
CA TYR A 563 30.52 5.17 1.23
C TYR A 563 29.75 4.02 0.58
N ARG A 564 28.69 3.51 1.24
CA ARG A 564 27.83 2.44 0.70
C ARG A 564 27.00 2.94 -0.48
N ILE A 565 26.52 4.18 -0.40
CA ILE A 565 25.80 4.87 -1.49
C ILE A 565 26.72 5.00 -2.70
N GLN A 566 27.93 5.53 -2.53
CA GLN A 566 28.90 5.67 -3.63
C GLN A 566 29.27 4.33 -4.28
N ALA A 567 29.47 3.28 -3.47
CA ALA A 567 29.75 1.94 -3.99
C ALA A 567 28.57 1.37 -4.81
N LEU A 568 27.33 1.60 -4.38
CA LEU A 568 26.14 1.19 -5.13
C LEU A 568 25.96 1.99 -6.42
N GLU A 569 26.21 3.30 -6.41
CA GLU A 569 26.15 4.14 -7.62
C GLU A 569 27.10 3.63 -8.70
N GLU A 570 28.32 3.28 -8.32
CA GLU A 570 29.31 2.73 -9.25
C GLU A 570 28.86 1.34 -9.75
N THR A 571 28.31 0.49 -8.89
CA THR A 571 27.79 -0.83 -9.29
C THR A 571 26.61 -0.70 -10.26
N ILE A 572 25.67 0.21 -10.00
CA ILE A 572 24.53 0.49 -10.89
C ILE A 572 25.04 0.97 -12.26
N ARG A 573 25.97 1.93 -12.27
CA ARG A 573 26.57 2.48 -13.50
C ARG A 573 27.24 1.38 -14.33
N GLN A 574 27.96 0.47 -13.69
CA GLN A 574 28.62 -0.64 -14.36
C GLN A 574 27.61 -1.65 -14.95
N GLY A 575 26.47 -1.87 -14.28
CA GLY A 575 25.41 -2.77 -14.77
C GLY A 575 24.52 -2.18 -15.87
N GLU A 576 24.40 -0.85 -15.96
CA GLU A 576 23.59 -0.18 -16.99
C GLU A 576 24.14 -0.34 -18.41
N LEU A 577 25.47 -0.36 -18.56
CA LEU A 577 26.14 -0.53 -19.84
C LEU A 577 25.79 -1.86 -20.54
N PRO A 578 25.98 -3.04 -19.92
CA PRO A 578 25.60 -4.31 -20.54
C PRO A 578 24.07 -4.45 -20.70
N ALA A 579 23.26 -3.91 -19.78
CA ALA A 579 21.80 -3.94 -19.91
C ALA A 579 21.30 -3.13 -21.13
N ALA A 580 21.92 -1.98 -21.42
CA ALA A 580 21.63 -1.19 -22.62
C ALA A 580 22.08 -1.93 -23.90
N ALA A 581 23.25 -2.58 -23.88
CA ALA A 581 23.72 -3.38 -25.00
C ALA A 581 22.78 -4.56 -25.30
N GLU A 582 22.24 -5.21 -24.26
CA GLU A 582 21.29 -6.33 -24.40
C GLU A 582 19.96 -5.86 -25.01
N LYS A 583 19.42 -4.71 -24.59
CA LYS A 583 18.24 -4.10 -25.22
C LYS A 583 18.45 -3.81 -26.70
N ALA A 584 19.60 -3.24 -27.06
CA ALA A 584 19.94 -2.96 -28.45
C ALA A 584 20.07 -4.25 -29.29
N ALA A 585 20.53 -5.35 -28.69
CA ALA A 585 20.56 -6.65 -29.35
C ALA A 585 19.15 -7.20 -29.62
N ILE A 586 18.22 -7.05 -28.66
CA ILE A 586 16.80 -7.41 -28.83
C ILE A 586 16.15 -6.60 -29.96
N GLU A 587 16.37 -5.29 -30.01
CA GLU A 587 15.80 -4.42 -31.06
C GLU A 587 16.25 -4.82 -32.47
N ARG A 588 17.53 -5.21 -32.62
CA ARG A 588 18.05 -5.75 -33.89
C ARG A 588 17.34 -7.05 -34.29
N LEU A 589 17.14 -7.96 -33.35
CA LEU A 589 16.44 -9.22 -33.61
C LEU A 589 14.96 -9.02 -33.93
N LEU A 590 14.28 -8.04 -33.31
CA LEU A 590 12.90 -7.67 -33.67
C LEU A 590 12.81 -7.11 -35.09
N THR A 591 13.81 -6.33 -35.50
CA THR A 591 13.91 -5.82 -36.87
C THR A 591 14.09 -6.98 -37.86
N ASP A 592 14.98 -7.93 -37.55
CA ASP A 592 15.21 -9.12 -38.35
C ASP A 592 13.95 -10.02 -38.42
N GLU A 593 13.24 -10.21 -37.30
CA GLU A 593 11.99 -10.96 -37.23
C GLU A 593 10.89 -10.34 -38.11
N ALA A 594 10.74 -9.02 -38.07
CA ALA A 594 9.75 -8.30 -38.87
C ALA A 594 10.03 -8.46 -40.38
N VAL A 595 11.29 -8.32 -40.80
CA VAL A 595 11.71 -8.51 -42.20
C VAL A 595 11.45 -9.95 -42.67
N LEU A 596 11.75 -10.95 -41.83
CA LEU A 596 11.46 -12.35 -42.14
C LEU A 596 9.95 -12.61 -42.25
N ASN A 597 9.15 -12.13 -41.30
CA ASN A 597 7.70 -12.31 -41.28
C ASN A 597 7.02 -11.71 -42.51
N GLU A 598 7.36 -10.47 -42.87
CA GLU A 598 6.79 -9.81 -44.05
C GLU A 598 7.23 -10.50 -45.35
N SER A 599 8.47 -11.01 -45.42
CA SER A 599 8.96 -11.79 -46.57
C SER A 599 8.24 -13.14 -46.71
N ILE A 600 8.06 -13.86 -45.60
CA ILE A 600 7.35 -15.14 -45.54
C ILE A 600 5.89 -14.95 -45.96
N LYS A 601 5.20 -13.97 -45.36
CA LYS A 601 3.80 -13.65 -45.67
C LYS A 601 3.60 -13.33 -47.14
N LEU A 602 4.51 -12.57 -47.73
CA LEU A 602 4.48 -12.23 -49.15
C LEU A 602 4.62 -13.48 -50.03
N ILE A 603 5.52 -14.41 -49.69
CA ILE A 603 5.71 -15.68 -50.40
C ILE A 603 4.47 -16.58 -50.27
N GLU A 604 3.91 -16.70 -49.06
CA GLU A 604 2.71 -17.50 -48.75
C GLU A 604 1.44 -16.97 -49.42
N SER A 605 1.33 -15.65 -49.62
CA SER A 605 0.15 -15.00 -50.22
C SER A 605 -0.04 -15.29 -51.71
N THR A 606 0.88 -16.01 -52.36
CA THR A 606 0.83 -16.26 -53.79
C THR A 606 0.15 -17.58 -54.14
N ASN A 607 -0.65 -17.58 -55.21
CA ASN A 607 -1.24 -18.81 -55.77
C ASN A 607 -0.18 -19.82 -56.26
N SER A 608 1.07 -19.39 -56.38
CA SER A 608 2.23 -20.20 -56.82
C SER A 608 3.07 -20.74 -55.65
N PHE A 609 2.65 -20.54 -54.38
CA PHE A 609 3.43 -20.94 -53.19
C PHE A 609 3.86 -22.41 -53.22
N SER A 610 2.96 -23.32 -53.65
CA SER A 610 3.24 -24.75 -53.76
C SER A 610 4.37 -25.10 -54.71
N LEU A 611 4.62 -24.25 -55.72
CA LEU A 611 5.71 -24.40 -56.69
C LEU A 611 7.03 -23.82 -56.17
N ILE A 612 6.96 -22.79 -55.31
CA ILE A 612 8.11 -22.01 -54.86
C ILE A 612 8.73 -22.60 -53.59
N LYS A 613 7.92 -23.19 -52.71
CA LYS A 613 8.36 -23.67 -51.39
C LYS A 613 9.53 -24.67 -51.41
N GLU A 614 9.66 -25.45 -52.49
CA GLU A 614 10.72 -26.47 -52.66
C GLU A 614 11.95 -25.94 -53.42
N LEU A 615 11.86 -24.76 -54.02
CA LEU A 615 12.90 -24.19 -54.88
C LEU A 615 13.81 -23.23 -54.11
N LEU A 616 14.97 -22.95 -54.70
CA LEU A 616 15.83 -21.83 -54.29
C LEU A 616 15.11 -20.52 -54.62
N LEU A 617 15.17 -19.54 -53.74
CA LEU A 617 14.54 -18.22 -53.89
C LEU A 617 15.36 -17.30 -54.82
N THR A 618 15.75 -17.80 -56.00
CA THR A 618 16.48 -17.00 -56.99
C THR A 618 15.54 -16.07 -57.76
N ALA A 619 16.08 -15.01 -58.36
CA ALA A 619 15.30 -14.06 -59.17
C ALA A 619 14.48 -14.76 -60.27
N SER A 620 15.03 -15.81 -60.90
CA SER A 620 14.33 -16.60 -61.93
C SER A 620 13.16 -17.41 -61.36
N ASN A 621 13.31 -17.98 -60.16
CA ASN A 621 12.27 -18.82 -59.54
C ASN A 621 11.16 -17.96 -58.92
N LEU A 622 11.50 -16.77 -58.40
CA LEU A 622 10.55 -15.80 -57.87
C LEU A 622 9.75 -15.09 -58.97
N ALA A 623 10.22 -15.08 -60.22
CA ALA A 623 9.51 -14.46 -61.34
C ALA A 623 8.10 -15.06 -61.56
N VAL A 624 7.87 -16.31 -61.16
CA VAL A 624 6.57 -16.99 -61.22
C VAL A 624 5.50 -16.30 -60.34
N MET A 625 5.92 -15.48 -59.37
CA MET A 625 5.03 -14.68 -58.53
C MET A 625 4.64 -13.33 -59.16
N ASN A 626 5.28 -12.92 -60.26
CA ASN A 626 5.22 -11.55 -60.80
C ASN A 626 5.36 -10.46 -59.72
N PRO A 627 6.40 -10.50 -58.85
CA PRO A 627 6.52 -9.56 -57.76
C PRO A 627 6.82 -8.15 -58.30
N SER A 628 6.21 -7.13 -57.70
CA SER A 628 6.63 -5.75 -57.90
C SER A 628 8.09 -5.55 -57.46
N PRO A 629 8.79 -4.50 -57.94
CA PRO A 629 10.16 -4.20 -57.50
C PRO A 629 10.30 -4.08 -55.98
N THR A 630 9.29 -3.52 -55.30
CA THR A 630 9.26 -3.38 -53.84
C THR A 630 9.12 -4.74 -53.13
N GLN A 631 8.27 -5.62 -53.66
CA GLN A 631 8.07 -6.98 -53.14
C GLN A 631 9.32 -7.83 -53.32
N LEU A 632 9.99 -7.73 -54.48
CA LEU A 632 11.25 -8.43 -54.73
C LEU A 632 12.34 -7.99 -53.76
N LYS A 633 12.45 -6.68 -53.49
CA LYS A 633 13.41 -6.13 -52.52
C LYS A 633 13.13 -6.59 -51.10
N LEU A 634 11.86 -6.72 -50.71
CA LEU A 634 11.47 -7.25 -49.40
C LEU A 634 11.90 -8.72 -49.25
N ILE A 635 11.60 -9.56 -50.25
CA ILE A 635 12.02 -10.98 -50.25
C ILE A 635 13.55 -11.10 -50.19
N GLN A 636 14.28 -10.28 -50.97
CA GLN A 636 15.74 -10.21 -50.90
C GLN A 636 16.24 -9.82 -49.51
N SER A 637 15.58 -8.87 -48.84
CA SER A 637 15.93 -8.48 -47.47
C SER A 637 15.71 -9.63 -46.48
N GLY A 638 14.63 -10.40 -46.63
CA GLY A 638 14.39 -11.62 -45.84
C GLY A 638 15.43 -12.71 -46.10
N MET A 639 15.84 -12.87 -47.36
CA MET A 639 16.94 -13.77 -47.74
C MET A 639 18.27 -13.31 -47.12
N ASP A 640 18.61 -12.03 -47.17
CA ASP A 640 19.85 -11.52 -46.56
C ASP A 640 19.88 -11.77 -45.05
N VAL A 641 18.75 -11.56 -44.36
CA VAL A 641 18.60 -11.86 -42.94
C VAL A 641 18.78 -13.36 -42.67
N ALA A 642 18.09 -14.23 -43.43
CA ALA A 642 18.21 -15.68 -43.27
C ALA A 642 19.61 -16.21 -43.61
N GLY A 643 20.26 -15.65 -44.63
CA GLY A 643 21.61 -15.98 -45.02
C GLY A 643 22.61 -15.62 -43.93
N ARG A 644 22.49 -14.42 -43.35
CA ARG A 644 23.32 -13.96 -42.23
C ARG A 644 23.14 -14.85 -40.99
N LEU A 645 21.91 -15.22 -40.65
CA LEU A 645 21.61 -16.02 -39.45
C LEU A 645 22.02 -17.48 -39.59
N LEU A 646 21.86 -18.07 -40.78
CA LEU A 646 22.13 -19.49 -41.02
C LEU A 646 23.53 -19.76 -41.61
N GLY A 647 24.33 -18.71 -41.87
CA GLY A 647 25.63 -18.85 -42.52
C GLY A 647 25.53 -19.32 -43.97
N LEU A 648 24.47 -18.93 -44.67
CA LEU A 648 24.19 -19.33 -46.05
C LEU A 648 24.37 -18.14 -47.01
N VAL A 649 24.84 -18.41 -48.22
CA VAL A 649 24.83 -17.42 -49.31
C VAL A 649 23.40 -17.24 -49.84
N SER A 650 23.04 -16.01 -50.21
CA SER A 650 21.67 -15.64 -50.65
C SER A 650 21.10 -16.57 -51.75
N ASP A 651 21.93 -16.98 -52.71
CA ASP A 651 21.51 -17.85 -53.83
C ASP A 651 21.29 -19.31 -53.43
N ALA A 652 21.62 -19.70 -52.19
CA ALA A 652 21.40 -21.03 -51.62
C ALA A 652 20.15 -21.10 -50.71
N ILE A 653 19.42 -20.00 -50.55
CA ILE A 653 18.29 -19.89 -49.62
C ILE A 653 17.02 -20.45 -50.24
N LYS A 654 16.37 -21.36 -49.52
CA LYS A 654 15.01 -21.86 -49.80
C LYS A 654 14.00 -21.23 -48.86
N TYR A 655 12.72 -21.40 -49.17
CA TYR A 655 11.63 -21.03 -48.27
C TYR A 655 11.80 -21.63 -46.85
N GLY A 656 12.18 -22.91 -46.76
CA GLY A 656 12.44 -23.56 -45.47
C GLY A 656 13.55 -22.90 -44.65
N ASN A 657 14.52 -22.23 -45.28
CA ASN A 657 15.55 -21.48 -44.59
C ASN A 657 15.03 -20.16 -44.00
N LEU A 658 14.04 -19.51 -44.62
CA LEU A 658 13.38 -18.35 -44.01
C LEU A 658 12.60 -18.74 -42.75
N ILE A 659 11.92 -19.88 -42.78
CA ILE A 659 11.20 -20.44 -41.62
C ILE A 659 12.16 -20.82 -40.50
N GLU A 660 13.28 -21.47 -40.83
CA GLU A 660 14.31 -21.84 -39.86
C GLU A 660 15.00 -20.61 -39.27
N ALA A 661 15.32 -19.60 -40.08
CA ALA A 661 15.87 -18.32 -39.59
C ALA A 661 14.89 -17.61 -38.65
N ARG A 662 13.60 -17.56 -38.99
CA ARG A 662 12.56 -17.00 -38.10
C ARG A 662 12.51 -17.75 -36.77
N ARG A 663 12.54 -19.08 -36.80
CA ARG A 663 12.56 -19.93 -35.61
C ARG A 663 13.77 -19.64 -34.73
N GLN A 664 14.97 -19.47 -35.30
CA GLN A 664 16.17 -19.14 -34.55
C GLN A 664 16.12 -17.73 -33.94
N VAL A 665 15.60 -16.74 -34.67
CA VAL A 665 15.40 -15.38 -34.14
C VAL A 665 14.44 -15.40 -32.96
N GLN A 666 13.34 -16.17 -33.04
CA GLN A 666 12.37 -16.30 -31.95
C GLN A 666 12.99 -16.92 -30.70
N VAL A 667 13.75 -18.02 -30.86
CA VAL A 667 14.47 -18.66 -29.74
C VAL A 667 15.48 -17.71 -29.10
N GLU A 668 16.24 -16.96 -29.89
CA GLU A 668 17.23 -16.01 -29.36
C GLU A 668 16.56 -14.79 -28.73
N LEU A 669 15.44 -14.28 -29.29
CA LEU A 669 14.64 -13.22 -28.68
C LEU A 669 14.14 -13.63 -27.29
N ASP A 670 13.63 -14.85 -27.15
CA ASP A 670 13.15 -15.34 -25.86
C ASP A 670 14.28 -15.43 -24.83
N ARG A 671 15.44 -16.00 -25.22
CA ARG A 671 16.63 -16.09 -24.36
C ARG A 671 17.14 -14.71 -23.92
N ARG A 672 17.18 -13.76 -24.85
CA ARG A 672 17.66 -12.39 -24.58
C ARG A 672 16.68 -11.57 -23.78
N ARG A 673 15.38 -11.73 -23.99
CA ARG A 673 14.34 -11.12 -23.15
C ARG A 673 14.43 -11.60 -21.70
N GLN A 674 14.66 -12.89 -21.48
CA GLN A 674 14.91 -13.44 -20.14
C GLN A 674 16.16 -12.81 -19.51
N THR A 675 17.26 -12.74 -20.26
CA THR A 675 18.52 -12.12 -19.82
C THR A 675 18.33 -10.64 -19.47
N SER A 676 17.65 -9.88 -20.33
CA SER A 676 17.32 -8.47 -20.11
C SER A 676 16.41 -8.27 -18.90
N ALA A 677 15.43 -9.15 -18.68
CA ALA A 677 14.54 -9.09 -17.52
C ALA A 677 15.33 -9.32 -16.22
N HIS A 678 16.24 -10.29 -16.22
CA HIS A 678 17.13 -10.54 -15.08
C HIS A 678 18.01 -9.33 -14.75
N MET A 679 18.72 -8.78 -15.76
CA MET A 679 19.56 -7.59 -15.59
C MET A 679 18.77 -6.36 -15.10
N GLN A 680 17.53 -6.17 -15.59
CA GLN A 680 16.67 -5.08 -15.14
C GLN A 680 16.22 -5.27 -13.69
N ASN A 681 15.89 -6.49 -13.29
CA ASN A 681 15.52 -6.80 -11.91
C ASN A 681 16.69 -6.58 -10.94
N GLU A 682 17.91 -6.99 -11.31
CA GLU A 682 19.11 -6.74 -10.52
C GLU A 682 19.40 -5.24 -10.39
N LEU A 683 19.35 -4.49 -11.50
CA LEU A 683 19.51 -3.05 -11.48
C LEU A 683 18.43 -2.35 -10.65
N GLN A 684 17.18 -2.82 -10.72
CA GLN A 684 16.11 -2.26 -9.92
C GLN A 684 16.33 -2.53 -8.43
N MET A 685 16.73 -3.74 -8.05
CA MET A 685 17.07 -4.07 -6.66
C MET A 685 18.22 -3.20 -6.13
N LEU A 686 19.23 -2.94 -6.95
CA LEU A 686 20.35 -2.05 -6.60
C LEU A 686 19.89 -0.60 -6.45
N ARG A 687 19.03 -0.10 -7.35
CA ARG A 687 18.45 1.26 -7.28
C ARG A 687 17.56 1.44 -6.07
N ASP A 688 16.71 0.45 -5.77
CA ASP A 688 15.87 0.46 -4.58
C ASP A 688 16.75 0.52 -3.33
N ARG A 689 17.79 -0.31 -3.24
CA ARG A 689 18.75 -0.28 -2.13
C ARG A 689 19.49 1.07 -2.02
N HIS A 690 19.87 1.66 -3.15
CA HIS A 690 20.52 2.97 -3.19
C HIS A 690 19.59 4.07 -2.65
N GLN A 691 18.33 4.11 -3.11
CA GLN A 691 17.33 5.06 -2.62
C GLN A 691 17.11 4.91 -1.11
N LEU A 692 17.05 3.68 -0.61
CA LEU A 692 16.88 3.42 0.81
C LEU A 692 18.03 3.96 1.66
N LEU A 693 19.27 3.80 1.19
CA LEU A 693 20.43 4.35 1.88
C LEU A 693 20.45 5.89 1.83
N LEU A 694 19.99 6.50 0.74
CA LEU A 694 19.81 7.95 0.65
C LEU A 694 18.78 8.46 1.67
N GLU A 695 17.63 7.79 1.76
CA GLU A 695 16.60 8.12 2.75
C GLU A 695 17.16 7.97 4.17
N ALA A 696 17.84 6.85 4.47
CA ALA A 696 18.48 6.61 5.76
C ALA A 696 19.55 7.67 6.09
N GLN A 697 20.34 8.11 5.11
CA GLN A 697 21.35 9.16 5.29
C GLN A 697 20.71 10.51 5.63
N SER A 698 19.59 10.85 4.98
CA SER A 698 18.92 12.14 5.14
C SER A 698 18.32 12.35 6.54
N VAL A 699 17.98 11.26 7.25
CA VAL A 699 17.36 11.28 8.60
C VAL A 699 18.20 12.07 9.61
N ARG A 700 19.53 12.04 9.50
CA ARG A 700 20.43 12.79 10.39
C ARG A 700 20.17 14.28 10.35
N ALA A 701 20.11 14.86 9.15
CA ALA A 701 19.90 16.29 8.96
C ALA A 701 18.53 16.73 9.49
N THR A 702 17.48 15.92 9.28
CA THR A 702 16.15 16.18 9.83
C THR A 702 16.14 16.12 11.36
N ARG A 703 16.80 15.12 11.97
CA ARG A 703 16.95 15.03 13.44
C ARG A 703 17.69 16.24 14.00
N ASP A 704 18.78 16.65 13.38
CA ASP A 704 19.60 17.77 13.86
C ASP A 704 18.81 19.08 13.79
N THR A 705 18.07 19.27 12.70
CA THR A 705 17.14 20.41 12.55
C THR A 705 16.03 20.41 13.61
N TYR A 706 15.46 19.24 13.91
CA TYR A 706 14.46 19.08 14.96
C TYR A 706 15.03 19.42 16.34
N LEU A 707 16.24 18.91 16.65
CA LEU A 707 16.95 19.19 17.89
C LEU A 707 17.26 20.68 18.05
N ASP A 708 17.65 21.37 16.98
CA ASP A 708 17.95 22.81 17.00
C ASP A 708 16.72 23.64 17.37
N GLU A 709 15.56 23.36 16.76
CA GLU A 709 14.33 24.09 17.10
C GLU A 709 13.85 23.76 18.52
N MET A 710 13.87 22.49 18.93
CA MET A 710 13.46 22.09 20.28
C MET A 710 14.40 22.65 21.36
N SER A 711 15.69 22.80 21.05
CA SER A 711 16.68 23.39 21.97
C SER A 711 16.45 24.89 22.21
N ARG A 712 15.79 25.61 21.28
CA ARG A 712 15.41 27.02 21.50
C ARG A 712 14.36 27.16 22.60
N LEU A 713 13.37 26.26 22.63
CA LEU A 713 12.38 26.19 23.71
C LEU A 713 13.04 25.89 25.06
N ALA A 714 13.92 24.89 25.10
CA ALA A 714 14.66 24.53 26.31
C ALA A 714 15.53 25.70 26.80
N GLY A 715 16.17 26.41 25.87
CA GLY A 715 16.95 27.62 26.15
C GLY A 715 16.14 28.74 26.80
N ALA A 716 14.90 28.98 26.34
CA ALA A 716 14.01 29.99 26.94
C ALA A 716 13.64 29.65 28.40
N ILE A 717 13.32 28.38 28.68
CA ILE A 717 13.01 27.92 30.04
C ILE A 717 14.25 28.03 30.94
N SER A 718 15.41 27.62 30.44
CA SER A 718 16.68 27.73 31.17
C SER A 718 17.05 29.18 31.47
N GLN A 719 16.83 30.10 30.53
CA GLN A 719 17.06 31.53 30.73
C GLN A 719 16.16 32.10 31.83
N PHE A 720 14.89 31.71 31.89
CA PHE A 720 13.98 32.10 32.96
C PHE A 720 14.49 31.66 34.35
N LEU A 721 14.90 30.39 34.47
CA LEU A 721 15.44 29.83 35.72
C LEU A 721 16.72 30.56 36.15
N ASN A 722 17.63 30.80 35.21
CA ASN A 722 18.89 31.51 35.47
C ASN A 722 18.66 32.96 35.90
N THR A 723 17.68 33.65 35.30
CA THR A 723 17.39 35.06 35.63
C THR A 723 16.78 35.22 37.02
N ASN A 724 16.03 34.23 37.49
CA ASN A 724 15.40 34.22 38.81
C ASN A 724 16.26 33.61 39.92
N ASN A 725 17.49 33.22 39.59
CA ASN A 725 18.45 32.71 40.54
C ASN A 725 19.08 33.85 41.36
N HIS A 726 18.36 34.28 42.40
CA HIS A 726 18.83 35.31 43.31
C HIS A 726 19.60 34.69 44.49
N GLY A 727 20.74 35.28 44.85
CA GLY A 727 21.47 34.91 46.07
C GLY A 727 20.69 35.25 47.35
N ALA A 728 21.07 34.62 48.48
CA ALA A 728 20.38 34.75 49.77
C ALA A 728 20.28 36.20 50.33
N SER A 729 21.01 37.15 49.76
CA SER A 729 21.04 38.56 50.17
C SER A 729 20.04 39.46 49.43
N ALA A 730 19.28 38.96 48.45
CA ALA A 730 18.32 39.77 47.70
C ALA A 730 17.08 40.13 48.54
N THR A 731 16.58 41.36 48.39
CA THR A 731 15.36 41.80 49.08
C THR A 731 14.14 41.11 48.46
N LEU A 732 13.07 40.92 49.24
CA LEU A 732 11.83 40.33 48.74
C LEU A 732 11.26 41.11 47.54
N GLU A 733 11.36 42.45 47.60
CA GLU A 733 10.85 43.34 46.57
C GLU A 733 11.55 43.11 45.23
N THR A 734 12.88 42.98 45.24
CA THR A 734 13.67 42.67 44.03
C THR A 734 13.38 41.27 43.50
N VAL A 735 13.26 40.26 44.38
CA VAL A 735 12.95 38.87 43.99
C VAL A 735 11.57 38.78 43.35
N ALA A 736 10.56 39.35 44.01
CA ALA A 736 9.18 39.30 43.54
C ALA A 736 8.99 40.08 42.22
N GLN A 737 9.61 41.27 42.10
CA GLN A 737 9.52 42.07 40.88
C GLN A 737 10.19 41.40 39.68
N THR A 738 11.38 40.80 39.89
CA THR A 738 12.08 40.06 38.83
C THR A 738 11.27 38.83 38.40
N PHE A 739 10.78 38.06 39.37
CA PHE A 739 9.96 36.87 39.12
C PHE A 739 8.71 37.19 38.33
N LEU A 740 7.89 38.14 38.78
CA LEU A 740 6.64 38.50 38.10
C LEU A 740 6.88 39.02 36.68
N SER A 741 7.92 39.84 36.48
CA SER A 741 8.29 40.33 35.16
C SER A 741 8.67 39.18 34.22
N GLN A 742 9.59 38.32 34.64
CA GLN A 742 10.09 37.21 33.82
C GLN A 742 9.02 36.12 33.59
N ALA A 743 8.18 35.85 34.60
CA ALA A 743 7.07 34.90 34.54
C ALA A 743 6.02 35.35 33.52
N GLY A 744 5.72 36.66 33.46
CA GLY A 744 4.83 37.23 32.44
C GLY A 744 5.35 37.03 31.02
N ILE A 745 6.64 37.30 30.79
CA ILE A 745 7.27 37.13 29.47
C ILE A 745 7.27 35.64 29.07
N LEU A 746 7.69 34.74 29.96
CA LEU A 746 7.73 33.30 29.68
C LEU A 746 6.33 32.75 29.43
N THR A 747 5.35 33.13 30.25
CA THR A 747 3.95 32.72 30.08
C THR A 747 3.38 33.16 28.74
N GLY A 748 3.65 34.40 28.32
CA GLY A 748 3.27 34.90 26.99
C GLY A 748 3.90 34.08 25.85
N HIS A 749 5.19 33.78 25.97
CA HIS A 749 5.93 32.95 25.03
C HIS A 749 5.33 31.53 24.93
N LEU A 750 5.18 30.83 26.05
CA LEU A 750 4.67 29.46 26.09
C LEU A 750 3.21 29.35 25.67
N ASN A 751 2.35 30.32 26.01
CA ASN A 751 0.95 30.33 25.55
C ASN A 751 0.83 30.53 24.03
N THR A 752 1.74 31.32 23.45
CA THR A 752 1.81 31.48 21.99
C THR A 752 2.18 30.15 21.34
N LEU A 753 3.25 29.51 21.83
CA LEU A 753 3.65 28.18 21.36
C LEU A 753 2.54 27.13 21.56
N ARG A 754 1.86 27.12 22.70
CA ARG A 754 0.74 26.19 22.99
C ARG A 754 -0.40 26.32 21.99
N ARG A 755 -0.68 27.54 21.50
CA ARG A 755 -1.71 27.77 20.49
C ARG A 755 -1.27 27.21 19.14
N GLU A 756 -0.02 27.42 18.76
CA GLU A 756 0.56 26.87 17.54
C GLU A 756 0.67 25.34 17.59
N TRP A 757 1.03 24.77 18.73
CA TRP A 757 1.20 23.33 18.95
C TRP A 757 -0.12 22.52 18.89
N ARG A 758 -1.27 23.20 18.92
CA ARG A 758 -2.62 22.60 18.85
C ARG A 758 -3.23 22.65 17.45
N ASN A 759 -2.72 23.52 16.59
CA ASN A 759 -3.17 23.72 15.21
C ASN A 759 -2.28 22.93 14.27
#